data_AF-A0A151GBC6-F1
#
_entry.id   AF-A0A151GBC6-F1
#
_cell.length_a   1.000
_cell.length_b   1.000
_cell.length_c   1.000
_cell.angle_alpha   90.00
_cell.angle_beta   90.00
_cell.angle_gamma   90.00
#
_symmetry.space_group_name_H-M   'P 1'
#
loop_
_entity.id
_entity.type
_entity.pdbx_description
1 polymer ?
#
loop_
_entity_poly.entity_id
_entity_poly.type
_entity_poly.pdbx_seq_one_letter_code
_entity_poly.pdbx_strand_id
1 'polypeptide(L)'
;MPWFRSGDAEKTNGDAETAAAKERASLEEALQWTSLVMNDDLDGAFEALQRGDSSFHSLGESVTFFMRSILGFEKQVMAEASSRLADCETRAWNDFKRAQQRPGSKLYPAGTEYELVRAEAQLMGAVVGVLHESLVEAMRSFLKLRKAFIILDGIIATETKMLAARAEDGNGGDGGGTSGSAVEAADAVEGEGAEAGKTSTTAAADADETKAPLAAPQSKVTDEELRVVDAVDIFIHSGANMCFGIILLILSLIPPAFSRILAVVGFRGDRARGVKMLWKSASHDNVNGALAGMVLLGYYNGLLGAVDIAPDAGDYDDDAEAVGAPLEKCNRLLAELRTRYPDSRLWRVEEARLLANNRKLAEAVQLLSTGPESRMKQVTALNDFELATDAAMIQDWVLMRDTFLLCLEVNDWSPAMYHYMAGCASLELYRDAVAAGDEEGARRRKAEAEASLRKGPQVAGKKRLMARQLPIETFVQRKVVKWEGQAKAWGVDLADAIGASPALEMCYMWNGPKRMGDDDLARGVKNLAWTRCTAPADVLDERIRRDGVEVAVWAVSMSGMLRAQGKLDEARRVIEEHVMIHDRAIFKGANKDDYVLPTATYELGVIEWVACCHPPADLAAEDVAAYRRGKLDECEAQLNKAKAWESYTLDARIGMRIQSGLETVAWLRRKMSCSSFRRLLGRRPSTPPTTWSLATGYQSRPQRAKALDTDEGGPDESEEAPVEGGGELRGGRGEVVAEEGNDEE
;
A
#
# COMPACT_ATOMS: atom_id res chain seq x y z
N MET A 1 37.81 -54.87 31.44
CA MET A 1 36.81 -53.92 31.97
C MET A 1 36.41 -52.94 30.87
N PRO A 2 35.16 -52.97 30.36
CA PRO A 2 34.61 -51.89 29.56
C PRO A 2 33.40 -51.28 30.28
N TRP A 3 33.60 -50.31 31.19
CA TRP A 3 32.50 -49.73 32.00
C TRP A 3 32.58 -48.20 32.20
N PHE A 4 33.29 -47.45 31.34
CA PHE A 4 33.39 -45.98 31.48
C PHE A 4 33.27 -45.22 30.14
N ARG A 5 32.24 -45.52 29.34
CA ARG A 5 31.89 -44.68 28.16
C ARG A 5 30.42 -44.28 28.06
N SER A 6 29.54 -44.79 28.91
CA SER A 6 28.13 -44.39 28.93
C SER A 6 27.89 -43.04 29.62
N GLY A 7 28.65 -42.73 30.68
CA GLY A 7 28.44 -41.51 31.48
C GLY A 7 28.77 -40.20 30.77
N ASP A 8 29.78 -40.16 29.89
CA ASP A 8 30.12 -38.94 29.15
C ASP A 8 29.16 -38.66 28.00
N ALA A 9 28.60 -39.72 27.38
CA ALA A 9 27.57 -39.59 26.34
C ALA A 9 26.21 -39.16 26.93
N GLU A 10 25.81 -39.70 28.08
CA GLU A 10 24.60 -39.26 28.78
C GLU A 10 24.72 -37.82 29.32
N LYS A 11 25.90 -37.44 29.81
CA LYS A 11 26.14 -36.09 30.33
C LYS A 11 26.21 -35.03 29.23
N THR A 12 26.88 -35.32 28.11
CA THR A 12 26.90 -34.42 26.94
C THR A 12 25.53 -34.29 26.26
N ASN A 13 24.73 -35.36 26.25
CA ASN A 13 23.36 -35.31 25.73
C ASN A 13 22.43 -34.49 26.65
N GLY A 14 22.57 -34.62 27.98
CA GLY A 14 21.83 -33.79 28.95
C GLY A 14 22.20 -32.31 28.93
N ASP A 15 23.48 -31.97 28.73
CA ASP A 15 23.94 -30.58 28.59
C ASP A 15 23.43 -29.95 27.28
N ALA A 16 23.36 -30.71 26.19
CA ALA A 16 22.82 -30.27 24.90
C ALA A 16 21.29 -30.05 24.94
N GLU A 17 20.56 -30.94 25.60
CA GLU A 17 19.10 -30.84 25.78
C GLU A 17 18.73 -29.64 26.66
N THR A 18 19.51 -29.38 27.72
CA THR A 18 19.35 -28.21 28.60
C THR A 18 19.64 -26.91 27.85
N ALA A 19 20.66 -26.89 26.99
CA ALA A 19 20.98 -25.72 26.15
C ALA A 19 19.88 -25.42 25.13
N ALA A 20 19.35 -26.45 24.46
CA ALA A 20 18.24 -26.31 23.50
C ALA A 20 16.95 -25.82 24.18
N ALA A 21 16.65 -26.30 25.39
CA ALA A 21 15.52 -25.82 26.19
C ALA A 21 15.68 -24.35 26.59
N LYS A 22 16.89 -23.93 27.00
CA LYS A 22 17.19 -22.52 27.30
C LYS A 22 17.02 -21.63 26.06
N GLU A 23 17.44 -22.09 24.89
CA GLU A 23 17.30 -21.35 23.64
C GLU A 23 15.83 -21.18 23.24
N ARG A 24 15.02 -22.24 23.34
CA ARG A 24 13.56 -22.16 23.13
C ARG A 24 12.91 -21.15 24.08
N ALA A 25 13.23 -21.20 25.36
CA ALA A 25 12.72 -20.24 26.34
C ALA A 25 13.15 -18.81 26.01
N SER A 26 14.40 -18.62 25.58
CA SER A 26 14.91 -17.31 25.18
C SER A 26 14.25 -16.76 23.91
N LEU A 27 13.88 -17.64 22.98
CA LEU A 27 13.13 -17.27 21.78
C LEU A 27 11.69 -16.87 22.14
N GLU A 28 11.00 -17.70 22.92
CA GLU A 28 9.62 -17.44 23.36
C GLU A 28 9.53 -16.11 24.14
N GLU A 29 10.46 -15.88 25.07
CA GLU A 29 10.56 -14.64 25.84
C GLU A 29 10.80 -13.43 24.92
N ALA A 30 11.77 -13.52 24.00
CA ALA A 30 12.05 -12.42 23.07
C ALA A 30 10.86 -12.11 22.15
N LEU A 31 10.17 -13.12 21.64
CA LEU A 31 8.97 -12.95 20.80
C LEU A 31 7.82 -12.33 21.58
N GLN A 32 7.62 -12.74 22.84
CA GLN A 32 6.62 -12.16 23.72
C GLN A 32 6.88 -10.67 23.93
N TRP A 33 8.11 -10.27 24.26
CA TRP A 33 8.44 -8.87 24.48
C TRP A 33 8.40 -8.04 23.19
N THR A 34 8.85 -8.61 22.06
CA THR A 34 8.76 -7.93 20.75
C THR A 34 7.29 -7.72 20.34
N SER A 35 6.36 -8.58 20.78
CA SER A 35 4.93 -8.41 20.47
C SER A 35 4.32 -7.11 21.03
N LEU A 36 4.92 -6.51 22.06
CA LEU A 36 4.51 -5.20 22.59
C LEU A 36 4.64 -4.09 21.53
N VAL A 37 5.56 -4.21 20.58
CA VAL A 37 5.69 -3.30 19.43
C VAL A 37 4.40 -3.23 18.62
N MET A 38 3.73 -4.39 18.44
CA MET A 38 2.45 -4.48 17.72
C MET A 38 1.25 -4.03 18.56
N ASN A 39 1.48 -3.73 19.85
CA ASN A 39 0.52 -3.10 20.76
C ASN A 39 0.88 -1.62 21.05
N ASP A 40 1.65 -1.01 20.15
CA ASP A 40 2.17 0.37 20.21
C ASP A 40 3.11 0.68 21.40
N ASP A 41 3.62 -0.33 22.11
CA ASP A 41 4.45 -0.14 23.30
C ASP A 41 5.93 -0.44 23.03
N LEU A 42 6.59 0.49 22.32
CA LEU A 42 8.02 0.38 22.01
C LEU A 42 8.91 0.44 23.26
N ASP A 43 8.56 1.31 24.22
CA ASP A 43 9.39 1.51 25.40
C ASP A 43 9.30 0.29 26.33
N GLY A 44 8.10 -0.27 26.53
CA GLY A 44 7.92 -1.52 27.26
C GLY A 44 8.60 -2.73 26.60
N ALA A 45 8.53 -2.82 25.26
CA ALA A 45 9.29 -3.82 24.50
C ALA A 45 10.79 -3.69 24.77
N PHE A 46 11.31 -2.48 24.61
CA PHE A 46 12.72 -2.17 24.75
C PHE A 46 13.26 -2.52 26.15
N GLU A 47 12.62 -2.03 27.21
CA GLU A 47 13.03 -2.27 28.60
C GLU A 47 13.04 -3.76 28.96
N ALA A 48 12.09 -4.53 28.42
CA ALA A 48 12.01 -5.96 28.67
C ALA A 48 13.07 -6.74 27.90
N LEU A 49 13.27 -6.41 26.61
CA LEU A 49 14.25 -7.08 25.75
C LEU A 49 15.69 -6.91 26.23
N GLN A 50 16.02 -5.78 26.87
CA GLN A 50 17.35 -5.53 27.45
C GLN A 50 17.74 -6.48 28.59
N ARG A 51 16.76 -7.17 29.20
CA ARG A 51 17.03 -8.11 30.31
C ARG A 51 17.60 -9.44 29.81
N GLY A 52 17.40 -9.78 28.54
CA GLY A 52 17.91 -11.00 27.93
C GLY A 52 19.22 -10.80 27.18
N ASP A 53 19.98 -11.89 27.01
CA ASP A 53 21.33 -11.87 26.41
C ASP A 53 21.47 -12.72 25.13
N SER A 54 20.35 -13.23 24.58
CA SER A 54 20.37 -14.08 23.37
C SER A 54 20.40 -13.27 22.07
N SER A 55 20.63 -13.94 20.93
CA SER A 55 20.44 -13.35 19.59
C SER A 55 19.00 -12.92 19.34
N PHE A 56 18.01 -13.62 19.90
CA PHE A 56 16.59 -13.29 19.74
C PHE A 56 16.22 -12.00 20.49
N HIS A 57 16.75 -11.79 21.69
CA HIS A 57 16.59 -10.53 22.42
C HIS A 57 17.23 -9.36 21.68
N SER A 58 18.45 -9.56 21.17
CA SER A 58 19.15 -8.55 20.36
C SER A 58 18.40 -8.21 19.06
N LEU A 59 17.77 -9.21 18.44
CA LEU A 59 16.90 -9.00 17.28
C LEU A 59 15.66 -8.18 17.66
N GLY A 60 14.92 -8.58 18.71
CA GLY A 60 13.75 -7.84 19.18
C GLY A 60 14.07 -6.39 19.53
N GLU A 61 15.21 -6.15 20.20
CA GLU A 61 15.69 -4.81 20.52
C GLU A 61 15.97 -4.01 19.24
N SER A 62 16.61 -4.64 18.25
CA SER A 62 16.90 -4.02 16.96
C SER A 62 15.64 -3.73 16.16
N VAL A 63 14.63 -4.61 16.17
CA VAL A 63 13.31 -4.40 15.55
C VAL A 63 12.60 -3.22 16.19
N THR A 64 12.61 -3.14 17.52
CA THR A 64 11.97 -2.05 18.28
C THR A 64 12.57 -0.69 17.90
N PHE A 65 13.91 -0.61 17.88
CA PHE A 65 14.62 0.60 17.45
C PHE A 65 14.44 0.90 15.97
N PHE A 66 14.44 -0.12 15.13
CA PHE A 66 14.19 0.01 13.70
C PHE A 66 12.80 0.63 13.46
N MET A 67 11.75 0.11 14.07
CA MET A 67 10.38 0.64 13.98
C MET A 67 10.32 2.11 14.45
N ARG A 68 10.96 2.44 15.57
CA ARG A 68 11.11 3.82 16.04
C ARG A 68 11.77 4.73 14.98
N SER A 69 12.82 4.23 14.33
CA SER A 69 13.60 4.98 13.33
C SER A 69 12.83 5.23 12.03
N ILE A 70 12.17 4.20 11.47
CA ILE A 70 11.51 4.30 10.16
C ILE A 70 10.20 5.09 10.24
N LEU A 71 9.51 5.05 11.37
CA LEU A 71 8.26 5.77 11.54
C LEU A 71 8.50 7.26 11.91
N GLY A 72 9.60 7.57 12.60
CA GLY A 72 9.95 8.95 13.01
C GLY A 72 10.80 9.74 11.99
N PHE A 73 11.52 9.06 11.08
CA PHE A 73 12.49 9.68 10.16
C PHE A 73 13.56 10.53 10.86
N GLU A 74 13.88 10.21 12.12
CA GLU A 74 14.84 10.95 12.92
C GLU A 74 16.27 10.50 12.58
N LYS A 75 17.09 11.42 12.05
CA LYS A 75 18.46 11.10 11.57
C LYS A 75 19.35 10.45 12.64
N GLN A 76 19.24 10.90 13.89
CA GLN A 76 20.02 10.35 15.00
C GLN A 76 19.59 8.91 15.31
N VAL A 77 18.27 8.64 15.32
CA VAL A 77 17.71 7.32 15.58
C VAL A 77 18.05 6.33 14.45
N MET A 78 18.13 6.80 13.19
CA MET A 78 18.54 5.96 12.05
C MET A 78 20.00 5.48 12.14
N ALA A 79 20.91 6.35 12.60
CA ALA A 79 22.31 5.98 12.78
C ALA A 79 22.49 4.94 13.91
N GLU A 80 21.76 5.13 15.02
CA GLU A 80 21.76 4.16 16.13
C GLU A 80 21.16 2.82 15.71
N ALA A 81 20.03 2.83 14.99
CA ALA A 81 19.43 1.62 14.45
C ALA A 81 20.42 0.84 13.56
N SER A 82 21.17 1.54 12.70
CA SER A 82 22.20 0.90 11.87
C SER A 82 23.30 0.20 12.68
N SER A 83 23.74 0.81 13.79
CA SER A 83 24.75 0.20 14.67
C SER A 83 24.21 -1.05 15.36
N ARG A 84 23.02 -0.95 15.96
CA ARG A 84 22.38 -2.07 16.68
C ARG A 84 22.13 -3.28 15.78
N LEU A 85 21.70 -3.03 14.54
CA LEU A 85 21.52 -4.07 13.53
C LEU A 85 22.83 -4.77 13.16
N ALA A 86 23.95 -4.04 13.11
CA ALA A 86 25.27 -4.63 12.84
C ALA A 86 25.77 -5.48 14.03
N ASP A 87 25.50 -5.04 15.26
CA ASP A 87 25.82 -5.81 16.47
C ASP A 87 24.98 -7.09 16.56
N CYS A 88 23.69 -7.00 16.23
CA CYS A 88 22.78 -8.14 16.13
C CYS A 88 23.27 -9.16 15.09
N GLU A 89 23.64 -8.70 13.88
CA GLU A 89 24.21 -9.56 12.83
C GLU A 89 25.47 -10.29 13.31
N THR A 90 26.36 -9.57 14.00
CA THR A 90 27.61 -10.13 14.54
C THR A 90 27.35 -11.18 15.61
N ARG A 91 26.40 -10.92 16.53
CA ARG A 91 26.01 -11.88 17.56
C ARG A 91 25.42 -13.14 16.96
N ALA A 92 24.45 -13.00 16.06
CA ALA A 92 23.81 -14.12 15.39
C ALA A 92 24.80 -14.95 14.55
N TRP A 93 25.82 -14.33 13.96
CA TRP A 93 26.90 -15.06 13.29
C TRP A 93 27.74 -15.92 14.24
N ASN A 94 28.03 -15.43 15.44
CA ASN A 94 28.75 -16.19 16.46
C ASN A 94 27.89 -17.34 17.00
N ASP A 95 26.59 -17.12 17.18
CA ASP A 95 25.64 -18.14 17.65
C ASP A 95 25.45 -19.23 16.61
N PHE A 96 25.32 -18.87 15.33
CA PHE A 96 25.29 -19.80 14.22
C PHE A 96 26.47 -20.78 14.24
N LYS A 97 27.70 -20.27 14.41
CA LYS A 97 28.92 -21.09 14.50
C LYS A 97 28.90 -22.06 15.69
N ARG A 98 28.31 -21.65 16.81
CA ARG A 98 28.15 -22.50 18.00
C ARG A 98 27.10 -23.58 17.77
N ALA A 99 26.00 -23.23 17.12
CA ALA A 99 24.87 -24.12 16.84
C ALA A 99 25.22 -25.24 15.86
N GLN A 100 26.14 -25.01 14.92
CA GLN A 100 26.59 -26.05 13.97
C GLN A 100 27.17 -27.31 14.63
N GLN A 101 27.54 -27.26 15.91
CA GLN A 101 28.04 -28.41 16.66
C GLN A 101 26.92 -29.33 17.19
N ARG A 102 25.65 -28.97 16.97
CA ARG A 102 24.46 -29.68 17.47
C ARG A 102 23.63 -30.27 16.32
N PRO A 103 22.81 -31.31 16.58
CA PRO A 103 21.87 -31.81 15.58
C PRO A 103 20.76 -30.78 15.30
N GLY A 104 20.36 -30.64 14.04
CA GLY A 104 19.26 -29.76 13.62
C GLY A 104 17.88 -30.35 13.89
N SER A 105 16.84 -29.60 13.51
CA SER A 105 15.46 -30.10 13.59
C SER A 105 15.14 -31.07 12.44
N LYS A 106 13.93 -31.61 12.43
CA LYS A 106 13.45 -32.47 11.33
C LYS A 106 13.18 -31.70 10.04
N LEU A 107 13.16 -30.37 10.10
CA LEU A 107 12.81 -29.47 9.01
C LEU A 107 14.00 -28.61 8.59
N TYR A 108 14.80 -28.16 9.56
CA TYR A 108 15.88 -27.19 9.34
C TYR A 108 17.22 -27.67 9.90
N PRO A 109 18.34 -27.44 9.18
CA PRO A 109 19.68 -27.65 9.68
C PRO A 109 19.96 -26.84 10.96
N ALA A 110 20.90 -27.31 11.78
CA ALA A 110 21.26 -26.63 13.02
C ALA A 110 21.79 -25.20 12.75
N GLY A 111 21.25 -24.23 13.49
CA GLY A 111 21.63 -22.83 13.40
C GLY A 111 20.85 -22.01 12.38
N THR A 112 19.89 -22.60 11.66
CA THR A 112 19.06 -21.89 10.67
C THR A 112 18.34 -20.67 11.28
N GLU A 113 17.92 -20.78 12.55
CA GLU A 113 17.32 -19.71 13.34
C GLU A 113 18.21 -18.46 13.46
N TYR A 114 19.53 -18.64 13.55
CA TYR A 114 20.49 -17.54 13.61
C TYR A 114 20.82 -16.98 12.22
N GLU A 115 20.73 -17.80 11.18
CA GLU A 115 20.80 -17.29 9.80
C GLU A 115 19.60 -16.43 9.46
N LEU A 116 18.40 -16.81 9.92
CA LEU A 116 17.21 -15.98 9.81
C LEU A 116 17.41 -14.64 10.53
N VAL A 117 17.87 -14.65 11.78
CA VAL A 117 18.17 -13.40 12.52
C VAL A 117 19.15 -12.50 11.75
N ARG A 118 20.20 -13.07 11.14
CA ARG A 118 21.14 -12.31 10.29
C ARG A 118 20.44 -11.73 9.06
N ALA A 119 19.59 -12.50 8.38
CA ALA A 119 18.86 -12.02 7.22
C ALA A 119 17.93 -10.86 7.59
N GLU A 120 17.19 -10.98 8.69
CA GLU A 120 16.32 -9.92 9.22
C GLU A 120 17.10 -8.64 9.54
N ALA A 121 18.23 -8.76 10.26
CA ALA A 121 19.11 -7.64 10.58
C ALA A 121 19.66 -6.95 9.31
N GLN A 122 20.07 -7.75 8.31
CA GLN A 122 20.56 -7.23 7.03
C GLN A 122 19.46 -6.52 6.23
N LEU A 123 18.21 -7.02 6.25
CA LEU A 123 17.08 -6.38 5.58
C LEU A 123 16.72 -5.06 6.22
N MET A 124 16.52 -5.02 7.54
CA MET A 124 16.29 -3.78 8.26
C MET A 124 17.44 -2.79 8.02
N GLY A 125 18.69 -3.27 8.04
CA GLY A 125 19.86 -2.46 7.77
C GLY A 125 19.94 -1.93 6.34
N ALA A 126 19.39 -2.66 5.36
CA ALA A 126 19.24 -2.19 4.00
C ALA A 126 18.16 -1.11 3.88
N VAL A 127 17.03 -1.28 4.58
CA VAL A 127 15.97 -0.26 4.60
C VAL A 127 16.50 1.05 5.21
N VAL A 128 17.14 0.99 6.38
CA VAL A 128 17.71 2.18 7.03
C VAL A 128 18.71 2.88 6.11
N GLY A 129 19.63 2.13 5.48
CA GLY A 129 20.64 2.73 4.61
C GLY A 129 20.09 3.28 3.28
N VAL A 130 18.90 2.88 2.83
CA VAL A 130 18.19 3.51 1.70
C VAL A 130 17.48 4.81 2.12
N LEU A 131 16.97 4.85 3.35
CA LEU A 131 16.33 6.05 3.92
C LEU A 131 17.34 7.14 4.27
N HIS A 132 18.60 6.76 4.45
CA HIS A 132 19.70 7.70 4.54
C HIS A 132 19.83 8.56 3.25
N GLU A 133 20.10 9.86 3.41
CA GLU A 133 20.17 10.83 2.30
C GLU A 133 21.47 10.72 1.46
N SER A 134 22.09 9.52 1.40
CA SER A 134 23.40 9.26 0.81
C SER A 134 23.35 8.15 -0.24
N LEU A 135 23.80 8.47 -1.47
CA LEU A 135 23.86 7.51 -2.57
C LEU A 135 24.81 6.34 -2.29
N VAL A 136 25.92 6.59 -1.59
CA VAL A 136 26.90 5.55 -1.25
C VAL A 136 26.31 4.55 -0.25
N GLU A 137 25.55 5.05 0.73
CA GLU A 137 24.85 4.21 1.71
C GLU A 137 23.74 3.40 1.06
N ALA A 138 23.01 4.00 0.11
CA ALA A 138 22.03 3.28 -0.71
C ALA A 138 22.67 2.10 -1.49
N MET A 139 23.86 2.28 -2.09
CA MET A 139 24.55 1.17 -2.76
C MET A 139 24.95 0.03 -1.82
N ARG A 140 25.52 0.34 -0.63
CA ARG A 140 25.84 -0.68 0.37
C ARG A 140 24.58 -1.42 0.83
N SER A 141 23.45 -0.72 0.91
CA SER A 141 22.16 -1.29 1.28
C SER A 141 21.66 -2.32 0.28
N PHE A 142 21.87 -2.10 -1.03
CA PHE A 142 21.55 -3.13 -2.04
C PHE A 142 22.40 -4.39 -1.90
N LEU A 143 23.67 -4.27 -1.48
CA LEU A 143 24.51 -5.44 -1.19
C LEU A 143 24.00 -6.21 0.04
N LYS A 144 23.56 -5.52 1.09
CA LYS A 144 22.92 -6.15 2.27
C LYS A 144 21.64 -6.87 1.87
N LEU A 145 20.79 -6.23 1.05
CA LEU A 145 19.57 -6.82 0.52
C LEU A 145 19.85 -8.10 -0.27
N ARG A 146 20.89 -8.10 -1.12
CA ARG A 146 21.31 -9.29 -1.87
C ARG A 146 21.78 -10.43 -0.97
N LYS A 147 22.55 -10.13 0.09
CA LYS A 147 22.99 -11.15 1.06
C LYS A 147 21.81 -11.78 1.80
N ALA A 148 20.88 -10.95 2.29
CA ALA A 148 19.69 -11.43 2.99
C ALA A 148 18.83 -12.32 2.08
N PHE A 149 18.65 -11.92 0.81
CA PHE A 149 17.93 -12.74 -0.17
C PHE A 149 18.56 -14.12 -0.35
N ILE A 150 19.89 -14.21 -0.51
CA ILE A 150 20.59 -15.49 -0.67
C ILE A 150 20.39 -16.40 0.54
N ILE A 151 20.46 -15.84 1.75
CA ILE A 151 20.21 -16.60 2.99
C ILE A 151 18.77 -17.15 2.99
N LEU A 152 17.78 -16.28 2.76
CA LEU A 152 16.37 -16.65 2.78
C LEU A 152 16.00 -17.66 1.70
N ASP A 153 16.53 -17.50 0.48
CA ASP A 153 16.33 -18.46 -0.61
C ASP A 153 16.89 -19.84 -0.23
N GLY A 154 18.05 -19.88 0.44
CA GLY A 154 18.63 -21.11 0.98
C GLY A 154 17.73 -21.80 2.03
N ILE A 155 17.12 -21.03 2.93
CA ILE A 155 16.18 -21.54 3.94
C ILE A 155 14.94 -22.15 3.26
N ILE A 156 14.32 -21.40 2.34
CA ILE A 156 13.11 -21.85 1.61
C ILE A 156 13.40 -23.05 0.71
N ALA A 157 14.57 -23.10 0.06
CA ALA A 157 14.99 -24.24 -0.74
C ALA A 157 15.19 -25.50 0.11
N THR A 158 15.70 -25.35 1.34
CA THR A 158 15.85 -26.46 2.28
C THR A 158 14.49 -27.03 2.70
N GLU A 159 13.55 -26.16 3.03
CA GLU A 159 12.17 -26.55 3.35
C GLU A 159 11.52 -27.30 2.17
N THR A 160 11.63 -26.76 0.96
CA THR A 160 11.05 -27.37 -0.25
C THR A 160 11.62 -28.77 -0.51
N LYS A 161 12.94 -28.96 -0.33
CA LYS A 161 13.58 -30.28 -0.48
C LYS A 161 13.09 -31.28 0.56
N MET A 162 12.95 -30.86 1.82
CA MET A 162 12.47 -31.73 2.89
C MET A 162 11.01 -32.13 2.70
N LEU A 163 10.17 -31.22 2.18
CA LEU A 163 8.78 -31.52 1.83
C LEU A 163 8.68 -32.50 0.66
N ALA A 164 9.49 -32.32 -0.38
CA ALA A 164 9.54 -33.25 -1.51
C ALA A 164 9.95 -34.66 -1.07
N ALA A 165 10.97 -34.78 -0.22
CA ALA A 165 11.41 -36.07 0.33
C ALA A 165 10.29 -36.76 1.15
N ARG A 166 9.51 -36.01 1.94
CA ARG A 166 8.38 -36.56 2.70
C ARG A 166 7.21 -37.01 1.82
N ALA A 167 6.93 -36.29 0.73
CA ALA A 167 5.90 -36.68 -0.23
C ALA A 167 6.29 -37.97 -0.97
N GLU A 168 7.58 -38.18 -1.23
CA GLU A 168 8.12 -39.41 -1.80
C GLU A 168 8.04 -40.59 -0.82
N ASP A 169 8.38 -40.37 0.47
CA ASP A 169 8.26 -41.39 1.53
C ASP A 169 6.80 -41.76 1.84
N GLY A 170 5.85 -40.82 1.72
CA GLY A 170 4.42 -41.05 1.93
C GLY A 170 3.72 -41.82 0.79
N ASN A 171 4.33 -41.90 -0.39
CA ASN A 171 3.82 -42.63 -1.55
C ASN A 171 4.45 -44.03 -1.72
N GLY A 172 5.27 -44.49 -0.75
CA GLY A 172 5.94 -45.79 -0.74
C GLY A 172 5.07 -46.98 -0.31
N GLY A 173 3.76 -46.93 -0.56
CA GLY A 173 2.81 -48.01 -0.28
C GLY A 173 2.37 -48.72 -1.57
N ASP A 174 3.04 -49.83 -1.85
CA ASP A 174 2.73 -50.88 -2.84
C ASP A 174 3.21 -50.68 -4.29
N GLY A 175 4.01 -51.64 -4.76
CA GLY A 175 4.53 -51.69 -6.13
C GLY A 175 5.97 -52.16 -6.25
N GLY A 176 6.21 -53.46 -6.01
CA GLY A 176 7.53 -54.08 -6.15
C GLY A 176 8.06 -54.14 -7.59
N GLY A 177 9.40 -54.15 -7.68
CA GLY A 177 10.19 -54.79 -8.74
C GLY A 177 10.39 -54.01 -10.04
N THR A 178 11.60 -53.57 -10.33
CA THR A 178 12.65 -54.38 -10.98
C THR A 178 13.86 -53.52 -11.35
N SER A 179 15.03 -54.11 -11.15
CA SER A 179 16.35 -53.60 -11.53
C SER A 179 16.52 -53.49 -13.05
N GLY A 180 17.09 -52.39 -13.53
CA GLY A 180 17.59 -52.23 -14.90
C GLY A 180 18.86 -51.39 -14.93
N SER A 181 19.99 -52.07 -15.15
CA SER A 181 21.33 -51.50 -15.35
C SER A 181 21.53 -51.13 -16.83
N ALA A 182 22.17 -49.98 -17.10
CA ALA A 182 23.06 -49.73 -18.27
C ALA A 182 23.59 -48.28 -18.15
N VAL A 183 24.87 -48.04 -17.85
CA VAL A 183 26.08 -48.08 -18.70
C VAL A 183 26.26 -46.78 -19.51
N GLU A 184 27.44 -46.22 -19.28
CA GLU A 184 28.06 -45.05 -19.89
C GLU A 184 28.19 -45.14 -21.42
N ALA A 185 28.20 -43.97 -22.08
CA ALA A 185 28.91 -43.80 -23.34
C ALA A 185 29.56 -42.41 -23.35
N ALA A 186 30.89 -42.42 -23.31
CA ALA A 186 31.74 -41.30 -23.67
C ALA A 186 31.84 -41.20 -25.19
N ASP A 187 31.99 -39.98 -25.71
CA ASP A 187 32.75 -39.82 -26.95
C ASP A 187 33.52 -38.49 -26.91
N ALA A 188 34.78 -38.60 -27.32
CA ALA A 188 35.75 -37.52 -27.46
C ALA A 188 35.61 -36.89 -28.86
N VAL A 189 36.25 -35.73 -29.08
CA VAL A 189 37.05 -35.45 -30.28
C VAL A 189 37.89 -34.19 -30.04
N GLU A 190 39.15 -34.33 -30.41
CA GLU A 190 40.29 -33.43 -30.32
C GLU A 190 40.26 -32.29 -31.37
N GLY A 191 41.14 -31.30 -31.20
CA GLY A 191 41.70 -30.58 -32.36
C GLY A 191 42.25 -29.18 -32.10
N GLU A 192 43.56 -29.11 -31.81
CA GLU A 192 44.57 -28.11 -32.26
C GLU A 192 44.32 -26.60 -32.00
N GLY A 193 45.23 -25.77 -31.49
CA GLY A 193 46.69 -25.80 -31.41
C GLY A 193 47.26 -24.50 -32.02
N ALA A 194 47.71 -23.54 -31.19
CA ALA A 194 48.70 -22.52 -31.58
C ALA A 194 49.26 -21.75 -30.37
N GLU A 195 50.58 -21.81 -30.21
CA GLU A 195 51.41 -21.17 -29.18
C GLU A 195 51.67 -19.67 -29.44
N ALA A 196 51.85 -18.90 -28.35
CA ALA A 196 53.12 -18.26 -27.97
C ALA A 196 52.93 -16.89 -27.30
N GLY A 197 53.51 -16.71 -26.10
CA GLY A 197 53.71 -15.40 -25.46
C GLY A 197 53.64 -15.39 -23.94
N LYS A 198 54.64 -15.96 -23.26
CA LYS A 198 54.81 -15.90 -21.80
C LYS A 198 55.25 -14.49 -21.34
N THR A 199 54.54 -13.94 -20.34
CA THR A 199 55.15 -13.23 -19.19
C THR A 199 54.22 -13.31 -17.96
N SER A 200 54.71 -14.03 -16.94
CA SER A 200 54.53 -13.94 -15.48
C SER A 200 54.09 -12.54 -14.99
N THR A 201 53.31 -12.25 -13.93
CA THR A 201 52.79 -12.87 -12.68
C THR A 201 51.96 -11.72 -12.04
N THR A 202 50.79 -11.83 -11.41
CA THR A 202 50.42 -12.49 -10.13
C THR A 202 48.89 -12.41 -9.94
N ALA A 203 48.34 -13.41 -9.25
CA ALA A 203 46.94 -13.81 -9.20
C ALA A 203 45.97 -12.87 -8.44
N ALA A 204 44.82 -12.64 -9.08
CA ALA A 204 43.51 -12.46 -8.44
C ALA A 204 42.53 -13.28 -9.28
N ALA A 205 41.94 -14.34 -8.70
CA ALA A 205 40.99 -15.19 -9.39
C ALA A 205 39.55 -14.73 -9.08
N ASP A 206 38.99 -14.00 -10.04
CA ASP A 206 37.55 -13.99 -10.33
C ASP A 206 37.13 -15.38 -10.83
N ALA A 207 35.96 -15.85 -10.42
CA ALA A 207 35.24 -16.93 -11.08
C ALA A 207 33.94 -16.35 -11.64
N ASP A 208 33.89 -16.30 -12.97
CA ASP A 208 32.80 -15.79 -13.79
C ASP A 208 31.58 -16.73 -13.78
N GLU A 209 30.43 -16.09 -13.99
CA GLU A 209 29.07 -16.63 -13.99
C GLU A 209 28.83 -17.65 -15.11
N THR A 210 28.04 -18.69 -14.81
CA THR A 210 27.16 -19.29 -15.83
C THR A 210 25.72 -19.03 -15.45
N LYS A 211 25.07 -18.18 -16.26
CA LYS A 211 23.66 -17.80 -16.19
C LYS A 211 22.77 -18.93 -16.70
N ALA A 212 21.91 -19.45 -15.84
CA ALA A 212 20.66 -20.12 -16.20
C ALA A 212 19.54 -19.59 -15.30
N PRO A 213 18.32 -19.29 -15.81
CA PRO A 213 17.22 -18.89 -14.96
C PRO A 213 16.71 -20.11 -14.18
N LEU A 214 16.92 -20.14 -12.87
CA LEU A 214 16.37 -21.16 -11.97
C LEU A 214 14.86 -20.95 -11.82
N ALA A 215 14.08 -21.48 -12.75
CA ALA A 215 12.66 -21.70 -12.56
C ALA A 215 12.49 -23.03 -11.80
N ALA A 216 12.17 -22.95 -10.51
CA ALA A 216 11.79 -24.14 -9.73
C ALA A 216 10.38 -24.62 -10.16
N PRO A 217 10.16 -25.92 -10.35
CA PRO A 217 8.85 -26.46 -10.67
C PRO A 217 7.89 -26.26 -9.49
N GLN A 218 6.72 -25.68 -9.77
CA GLN A 218 5.64 -25.50 -8.81
C GLN A 218 4.96 -26.85 -8.54
N SER A 219 5.22 -27.48 -7.40
CA SER A 219 4.38 -28.56 -6.90
C SER A 219 3.19 -27.99 -6.13
N LYS A 220 1.98 -28.48 -6.42
CA LYS A 220 0.77 -28.23 -5.63
C LYS A 220 0.83 -29.12 -4.39
N VAL A 221 1.49 -28.65 -3.34
CA VAL A 221 1.40 -29.25 -1.99
C VAL A 221 0.61 -28.29 -1.11
N THR A 222 -0.47 -28.79 -0.50
CA THR A 222 -1.37 -28.05 0.39
C THR A 222 -0.78 -27.97 1.80
N ASP A 223 -0.97 -26.82 2.47
CA ASP A 223 -0.39 -26.44 3.78
C ASP A 223 -0.78 -27.35 4.98
N GLU A 224 -1.61 -28.38 4.76
CA GLU A 224 -2.10 -29.27 5.83
C GLU A 224 -1.04 -30.30 6.31
N GLU A 225 0.07 -30.46 5.58
CA GLU A 225 1.14 -31.44 5.87
C GLU A 225 2.30 -30.88 6.72
N LEU A 226 2.36 -29.56 6.95
CA LEU A 226 3.33 -28.89 7.82
C LEU A 226 2.70 -28.59 9.18
N ARG A 227 2.44 -29.61 10.00
CA ARG A 227 2.31 -29.38 11.45
C ARG A 227 3.69 -29.04 12.01
N VAL A 228 4.10 -27.79 11.84
CA VAL A 228 5.26 -27.22 12.50
C VAL A 228 4.87 -26.98 13.96
N VAL A 229 5.29 -27.87 14.85
CA VAL A 229 4.90 -27.83 16.28
C VAL A 229 5.99 -27.20 17.14
N ASP A 230 7.24 -27.20 16.68
CA ASP A 230 8.38 -26.66 17.42
C ASP A 230 8.45 -25.12 17.26
N ALA A 231 8.60 -24.40 18.38
CA ALA A 231 8.63 -22.94 18.39
C ALA A 231 9.77 -22.34 17.52
N VAL A 232 10.91 -23.01 17.43
CA VAL A 232 12.04 -22.58 16.60
C VAL A 232 11.71 -22.81 15.12
N ASP A 233 11.14 -23.96 14.78
CA ASP A 233 10.72 -24.24 13.40
C ASP A 233 9.61 -23.26 12.96
N ILE A 234 8.66 -22.91 13.84
CA ILE A 234 7.62 -21.89 13.58
C ILE A 234 8.27 -20.53 13.33
N PHE A 235 9.23 -20.13 14.17
CA PHE A 235 9.97 -18.88 14.01
C PHE A 235 10.71 -18.84 12.67
N ILE A 236 11.43 -19.91 12.31
CA ILE A 236 12.14 -20.03 11.03
C ILE A 236 11.17 -19.93 9.86
N HIS A 237 10.10 -20.75 9.87
CA HIS A 237 9.15 -20.82 8.78
C HIS A 237 8.43 -19.48 8.56
N SER A 238 7.87 -18.89 9.62
CA SER A 238 7.13 -17.64 9.50
C SER A 238 8.05 -16.47 9.17
N GLY A 239 9.22 -16.37 9.81
CA GLY A 239 10.19 -15.30 9.52
C GLY A 239 10.75 -15.37 8.10
N ALA A 240 11.11 -16.56 7.62
CA ALA A 240 11.61 -16.73 6.25
C ALA A 240 10.53 -16.38 5.21
N ASN A 241 9.29 -16.84 5.40
CA ASN A 241 8.17 -16.51 4.52
C ASN A 241 7.85 -15.01 4.54
N MET A 242 7.84 -14.38 5.72
CA MET A 242 7.64 -12.94 5.86
C MET A 242 8.70 -12.16 5.09
N CYS A 243 9.98 -12.33 5.44
CA CYS A 243 11.07 -11.55 4.88
C CYS A 243 11.21 -11.74 3.38
N PHE A 244 11.15 -12.98 2.90
CA PHE A 244 11.26 -13.25 1.47
C PHE A 244 10.02 -12.75 0.72
N GLY A 245 8.83 -12.87 1.33
CA GLY A 245 7.59 -12.31 0.82
C GLY A 245 7.66 -10.79 0.64
N ILE A 246 8.16 -10.07 1.65
CA ILE A 246 8.41 -8.62 1.61
C ILE A 246 9.37 -8.27 0.47
N ILE A 247 10.50 -8.96 0.35
CA ILE A 247 11.50 -8.67 -0.70
C ILE A 247 10.86 -8.85 -2.09
N LEU A 248 10.21 -9.99 -2.34
CA LEU A 248 9.60 -10.28 -3.63
C LEU A 248 8.51 -9.26 -3.97
N LEU A 249 7.70 -8.89 -2.99
CA LEU A 249 6.66 -7.88 -3.15
C LEU A 249 7.27 -6.51 -3.47
N ILE A 250 8.17 -5.99 -2.64
CA ILE A 250 8.79 -4.67 -2.83
C ILE A 250 9.51 -4.60 -4.18
N LEU A 251 10.28 -5.61 -4.56
CA LEU A 251 10.97 -5.63 -5.86
C LEU A 251 10.02 -5.65 -7.05
N SER A 252 8.82 -6.20 -6.88
CA SER A 252 7.77 -6.19 -7.93
C SER A 252 7.12 -4.81 -8.11
N LEU A 253 7.31 -3.91 -7.14
CA LEU A 253 6.75 -2.56 -7.12
C LEU A 253 7.76 -1.50 -7.56
N ILE A 254 9.04 -1.86 -7.76
CA ILE A 254 10.07 -0.93 -8.21
C ILE A 254 9.76 -0.48 -9.65
N PRO A 255 9.63 0.83 -9.92
CA PRO A 255 9.35 1.31 -11.25
C PRO A 255 10.45 0.94 -12.26
N PRO A 256 10.12 0.71 -13.54
CA PRO A 256 11.11 0.34 -14.57
C PRO A 256 12.28 1.32 -14.72
N ALA A 257 12.07 2.61 -14.42
CA ALA A 257 13.12 3.63 -14.42
C ALA A 257 14.28 3.31 -13.45
N PHE A 258 14.03 2.51 -12.42
CA PHE A 258 15.00 2.05 -11.43
C PHE A 258 15.53 0.64 -11.73
N SER A 259 15.32 0.10 -12.93
CA SER A 259 15.79 -1.24 -13.35
C SER A 259 17.30 -1.48 -13.18
N ARG A 260 18.12 -0.42 -13.25
CA ARG A 260 19.57 -0.51 -12.95
C ARG A 260 19.86 -0.94 -11.51
N ILE A 261 18.98 -0.61 -10.56
CA ILE A 261 19.06 -1.07 -9.18
C ILE A 261 18.79 -2.58 -9.11
N LEU A 262 17.79 -3.06 -9.83
CA LEU A 262 17.47 -4.51 -9.93
C LEU A 262 18.66 -5.32 -10.49
N ALA A 263 19.43 -4.73 -11.42
CA ALA A 263 20.63 -5.36 -11.97
C ALA A 263 21.73 -5.60 -10.92
N VAL A 264 21.91 -4.70 -9.94
CA VAL A 264 22.88 -4.87 -8.83
C VAL A 264 22.44 -5.99 -7.89
N VAL A 265 21.14 -6.08 -7.67
CA VAL A 265 20.51 -7.04 -6.76
C VAL A 265 20.55 -8.46 -7.35
N GLY A 266 20.39 -8.60 -8.68
CA GLY A 266 20.58 -9.87 -9.40
C GLY A 266 19.36 -10.80 -9.41
N PHE A 267 18.23 -10.36 -8.85
CA PHE A 267 16.96 -11.09 -8.84
C PHE A 267 15.78 -10.15 -9.11
N ARG A 268 14.64 -10.74 -9.50
CA ARG A 268 13.41 -10.00 -9.84
C ARG A 268 12.34 -10.25 -8.77
N GLY A 269 11.49 -9.24 -8.56
CA GLY A 269 10.32 -9.42 -7.73
C GLY A 269 9.31 -10.37 -8.38
N ASP A 270 8.55 -11.05 -7.53
CA ASP A 270 7.42 -11.89 -7.90
C ASP A 270 6.29 -11.58 -6.94
N ARG A 271 5.33 -10.79 -7.41
CA ARG A 271 4.26 -10.29 -6.56
C ARG A 271 3.36 -11.39 -6.03
N ALA A 272 2.94 -12.31 -6.91
CA ALA A 272 2.01 -13.38 -6.55
C ALA A 272 2.65 -14.32 -5.53
N ARG A 273 3.91 -14.69 -5.75
CA ARG A 273 4.68 -15.47 -4.77
C ARG A 273 4.88 -14.70 -3.47
N GLY A 274 5.24 -13.42 -3.55
CA GLY A 274 5.45 -12.57 -2.38
C GLY A 274 4.23 -12.48 -1.48
N VAL A 275 3.06 -12.19 -2.06
CA VAL A 275 1.76 -12.15 -1.37
C VAL A 275 1.42 -13.50 -0.75
N LYS A 276 1.60 -14.61 -1.48
CA LYS A 276 1.32 -15.96 -0.96
C LYS A 276 2.19 -16.29 0.25
N MET A 277 3.47 -15.95 0.21
CA MET A 277 4.40 -16.18 1.34
C MET A 277 4.04 -15.31 2.56
N LEU A 278 3.64 -14.06 2.34
CA LEU A 278 3.13 -13.21 3.41
C LEU A 278 1.88 -13.81 4.07
N TRP A 279 0.93 -14.32 3.28
CA TRP A 279 -0.26 -14.99 3.83
C TRP A 279 0.10 -16.25 4.64
N LYS A 280 1.09 -17.02 4.20
CA LYS A 280 1.61 -18.16 4.98
C LYS A 280 2.15 -17.68 6.33
N SER A 281 3.00 -16.66 6.35
CA SER A 281 3.50 -16.10 7.61
C SER A 281 2.38 -15.57 8.51
N ALA A 282 1.43 -14.82 7.94
CA ALA A 282 0.32 -14.21 8.66
C ALA A 282 -0.62 -15.23 9.33
N SER A 283 -0.60 -16.49 8.91
CA SER A 283 -1.36 -17.57 9.55
C SER A 283 -0.81 -18.03 10.90
N HIS A 284 0.38 -17.58 11.29
CA HIS A 284 1.01 -17.94 12.56
C HIS A 284 0.79 -16.89 13.65
N ASP A 285 0.46 -17.35 14.85
CA ASP A 285 0.26 -16.51 16.02
C ASP A 285 1.58 -16.06 16.67
N ASN A 286 2.47 -15.42 15.91
CA ASN A 286 3.71 -14.80 16.42
C ASN A 286 3.94 -13.39 15.82
N VAL A 287 5.02 -12.72 16.21
CA VAL A 287 5.31 -11.35 15.75
C VAL A 287 5.56 -11.28 14.24
N ASN A 288 6.19 -12.31 13.65
CA ASN A 288 6.40 -12.39 12.21
C ASN A 288 5.07 -12.50 11.45
N GLY A 289 4.10 -13.24 12.00
CA GLY A 289 2.74 -13.27 11.48
C GLY A 289 2.05 -11.91 11.55
N ALA A 290 2.18 -11.20 12.68
CA ALA A 290 1.63 -9.86 12.84
C ALA A 290 2.26 -8.83 11.89
N LEU A 291 3.59 -8.86 11.72
CA LEU A 291 4.32 -8.00 10.79
C LEU A 291 3.98 -8.33 9.32
N ALA A 292 3.85 -9.61 8.95
CA ALA A 292 3.37 -10.01 7.63
C ALA A 292 1.93 -9.50 7.39
N GLY A 293 1.07 -9.59 8.41
CA GLY A 293 -0.28 -9.04 8.37
C GLY A 293 -0.30 -7.52 8.16
N MET A 294 0.55 -6.78 8.87
CA MET A 294 0.75 -5.34 8.68
C MET A 294 1.19 -5.01 7.24
N VAL A 295 2.12 -5.78 6.67
CA VAL A 295 2.57 -5.59 5.27
C VAL A 295 1.43 -5.88 4.29
N LEU A 296 0.68 -6.96 4.48
CA LEU A 296 -0.48 -7.30 3.64
C LEU A 296 -1.55 -6.22 3.69
N LEU A 297 -1.92 -5.76 4.88
CA LEU A 297 -2.92 -4.70 5.06
C LEU A 297 -2.43 -3.38 4.45
N GLY A 298 -1.18 -2.98 4.67
CA GLY A 298 -0.60 -1.80 4.03
C GLY A 298 -0.54 -1.92 2.50
N TYR A 299 -0.27 -3.12 1.98
CA TYR A 299 -0.29 -3.39 0.54
C TYR A 299 -1.70 -3.29 -0.04
N TYR A 300 -2.69 -3.95 0.58
CA TYR A 300 -4.06 -3.98 0.07
C TYR A 300 -4.83 -2.68 0.32
N ASN A 301 -4.82 -2.18 1.56
CA ASN A 301 -5.60 -1.03 1.97
C ASN A 301 -4.90 0.31 1.64
N GLY A 302 -3.57 0.33 1.71
CA GLY A 302 -2.78 1.51 1.37
C GLY A 302 -2.47 1.58 -0.13
N LEU A 303 -1.61 0.69 -0.60
CA LEU A 303 -1.06 0.75 -1.96
C LEU A 303 -2.11 0.47 -3.03
N LEU A 304 -2.74 -0.71 -3.02
CA LEU A 304 -3.80 -1.07 -3.96
C LEU A 304 -5.11 -0.32 -3.68
N GLY A 305 -5.36 0.07 -2.43
CA GLY A 305 -6.46 0.97 -2.07
C GLY A 305 -6.41 2.29 -2.85
N ALA A 306 -5.19 2.78 -3.15
CA ALA A 306 -4.95 3.97 -3.96
C ALA A 306 -4.95 3.73 -5.49
N VAL A 307 -5.35 2.55 -5.97
CA VAL A 307 -5.47 2.21 -7.40
C VAL A 307 -6.95 2.12 -7.80
N ASP A 308 -7.33 2.75 -8.91
CA ASP A 308 -8.70 2.73 -9.44
C ASP A 308 -9.02 1.44 -10.21
N ILE A 309 -8.05 0.93 -10.97
CA ILE A 309 -8.17 -0.27 -11.81
C ILE A 309 -7.81 -1.51 -10.98
N ALA A 310 -8.80 -2.03 -10.28
CA ALA A 310 -8.70 -3.23 -9.45
C ALA A 310 -9.71 -4.31 -9.92
N PRO A 311 -9.46 -5.61 -9.63
CA PRO A 311 -10.40 -6.68 -9.91
C PRO A 311 -11.81 -6.38 -9.39
N ASP A 312 -12.80 -6.55 -10.26
CA ASP A 312 -14.20 -6.44 -9.88
C ASP A 312 -14.63 -7.65 -9.02
N ALA A 313 -15.56 -7.44 -8.10
CA ALA A 313 -16.07 -8.49 -7.22
C ALA A 313 -16.65 -9.67 -8.01
N GLY A 314 -17.30 -9.41 -9.16
CA GLY A 314 -17.86 -10.45 -10.02
C GLY A 314 -16.82 -11.29 -10.77
N ASP A 315 -15.59 -10.81 -10.88
CA ASP A 315 -14.48 -11.51 -11.55
C ASP A 315 -13.39 -11.99 -10.59
N TYR A 316 -13.48 -11.72 -9.29
CA TYR A 316 -12.42 -12.06 -8.34
C TYR A 316 -12.17 -13.58 -8.25
N ASP A 317 -10.91 -14.00 -8.36
CA ASP A 317 -10.45 -15.38 -8.16
C ASP A 317 -9.13 -15.41 -7.35
N ASP A 318 -8.64 -16.60 -7.01
CA ASP A 318 -7.39 -16.74 -6.23
C ASP A 318 -6.17 -16.08 -6.92
N ASP A 319 -6.16 -16.04 -8.27
CA ASP A 319 -5.09 -15.37 -9.03
C ASP A 319 -5.19 -13.84 -8.95
N ALA A 320 -6.36 -13.29 -8.60
CA ALA A 320 -6.60 -11.87 -8.40
C ALA A 320 -5.98 -11.33 -7.11
N GLU A 321 -5.61 -12.19 -6.15
CA GLU A 321 -5.03 -11.81 -4.85
C GLU A 321 -3.72 -11.02 -4.99
N ALA A 322 -3.01 -11.19 -6.12
CA ALA A 322 -1.79 -10.45 -6.42
C ALA A 322 -2.02 -9.03 -6.96
N VAL A 323 -3.26 -8.67 -7.33
CA VAL A 323 -3.60 -7.39 -7.97
C VAL A 323 -4.84 -6.72 -7.37
N GLY A 324 -5.54 -7.38 -6.45
CA GLY A 324 -6.72 -6.86 -5.75
C GLY A 324 -6.84 -7.44 -4.34
N ALA A 325 -7.52 -6.71 -3.46
CA ALA A 325 -7.66 -7.09 -2.05
C ALA A 325 -8.64 -8.26 -1.85
N PRO A 326 -8.24 -9.37 -1.19
CA PRO A 326 -9.16 -10.43 -0.80
C PRO A 326 -9.92 -9.97 0.46
N LEU A 327 -10.99 -9.20 0.26
CA LEU A 327 -11.68 -8.44 1.32
C LEU A 327 -12.01 -9.27 2.56
N GLU A 328 -12.55 -10.49 2.40
CA GLU A 328 -12.89 -11.35 3.53
C GLU A 328 -11.66 -11.80 4.32
N LYS A 329 -10.55 -12.13 3.64
CA LYS A 329 -9.30 -12.51 4.29
C LYS A 329 -8.69 -11.31 5.05
N CYS A 330 -8.72 -10.13 4.45
CA CYS A 330 -8.25 -8.90 5.09
C CYS A 330 -9.07 -8.55 6.34
N ASN A 331 -10.41 -8.64 6.26
CA ASN A 331 -11.29 -8.41 7.42
C ASN A 331 -10.99 -9.39 8.56
N ARG A 332 -10.83 -10.69 8.26
CA ARG A 332 -10.53 -11.71 9.26
C ARG A 332 -9.18 -11.48 9.93
N LEU A 333 -8.14 -11.28 9.13
CA LEU A 333 -6.79 -10.99 9.60
C LEU A 333 -6.79 -9.76 10.52
N LEU A 334 -7.49 -8.69 10.13
CA LEU A 334 -7.57 -7.48 10.94
C LEU A 334 -8.33 -7.72 12.24
N ALA A 335 -9.44 -8.45 12.22
CA ALA A 335 -10.18 -8.80 13.44
C ALA A 335 -9.33 -9.63 14.42
N GLU A 336 -8.55 -10.58 13.90
CA GLU A 336 -7.60 -11.37 14.68
C GLU A 336 -6.52 -10.48 15.31
N LEU A 337 -5.91 -9.58 14.53
CA LEU A 337 -4.88 -8.66 15.03
C LEU A 337 -5.41 -7.67 16.07
N ARG A 338 -6.63 -7.16 15.90
CA ARG A 338 -7.30 -6.30 16.90
C ARG A 338 -7.61 -7.05 18.19
N THR A 339 -7.94 -8.33 18.10
CA THR A 339 -8.16 -9.17 19.28
C THR A 339 -6.86 -9.45 20.01
N ARG A 340 -5.79 -9.69 19.27
CA ARG A 340 -4.46 -9.99 19.81
C ARG A 340 -3.76 -8.76 20.42
N TYR A 341 -3.99 -7.58 19.85
CA TYR A 341 -3.36 -6.32 20.22
C TYR A 341 -4.42 -5.23 20.46
N PRO A 342 -5.23 -5.36 21.52
CA PRO A 342 -6.42 -4.52 21.73
C PRO A 342 -6.11 -3.05 22.06
N ASP A 343 -4.91 -2.75 22.55
CA ASP A 343 -4.52 -1.39 22.93
C ASP A 343 -3.86 -0.63 21.76
N SER A 344 -3.55 -1.33 20.66
CA SER A 344 -2.91 -0.72 19.51
C SER A 344 -3.87 0.19 18.74
N ARG A 345 -3.45 1.44 18.57
CA ARG A 345 -4.10 2.38 17.66
C ARG A 345 -3.73 2.08 16.20
N LEU A 346 -2.59 1.44 15.93
CA LEU A 346 -2.20 1.03 14.57
C LEU A 346 -3.30 0.19 13.90
N TRP A 347 -3.87 -0.79 14.60
CA TRP A 347 -4.95 -1.62 14.04
C TRP A 347 -6.30 -0.91 13.94
N ARG A 348 -6.50 0.20 14.68
CA ARG A 348 -7.65 1.10 14.45
C ARG A 348 -7.46 1.90 13.17
N VAL A 349 -6.23 2.34 12.88
CA VAL A 349 -5.91 3.02 11.61
C VAL A 349 -6.12 2.08 10.43
N GLU A 350 -5.68 0.83 10.50
CA GLU A 350 -5.92 -0.14 9.43
C GLU A 350 -7.41 -0.45 9.22
N GLU A 351 -8.21 -0.49 10.30
CA GLU A 351 -9.67 -0.62 10.22
C GLU A 351 -10.32 0.60 9.57
N ALA A 352 -9.87 1.81 9.90
CA ALA A 352 -10.34 3.03 9.26
C ALA A 352 -10.03 3.04 7.76
N ARG A 353 -8.81 2.63 7.34
CA ARG A 353 -8.45 2.49 5.93
C ARG A 353 -9.35 1.50 5.19
N LEU A 354 -9.70 0.39 5.83
CA LEU A 354 -10.62 -0.59 5.26
C LEU A 354 -12.03 -0.01 5.10
N LEU A 355 -12.54 0.71 6.10
CA LEU A 355 -13.81 1.43 6.02
C LEU A 355 -13.81 2.48 4.89
N ALA A 356 -12.76 3.30 4.82
CA ALA A 356 -12.59 4.33 3.79
C ALA A 356 -12.57 3.71 2.37
N ASN A 357 -11.83 2.62 2.17
CA ASN A 357 -11.80 1.91 0.88
C ASN A 357 -13.14 1.27 0.51
N ASN A 358 -14.01 1.01 1.48
CA ASN A 358 -15.38 0.51 1.30
C ASN A 358 -16.42 1.64 1.24
N ARG A 359 -16.00 2.88 0.98
CA ARG A 359 -16.87 4.07 0.87
C ARG A 359 -17.61 4.44 2.17
N LYS A 360 -17.04 4.08 3.32
CA LYS A 360 -17.58 4.35 4.67
C LYS A 360 -16.72 5.38 5.41
N LEU A 361 -16.42 6.51 4.78
CA LEU A 361 -15.53 7.53 5.34
C LEU A 361 -16.04 8.13 6.66
N ALA A 362 -17.34 8.32 6.83
CA ALA A 362 -17.89 8.83 8.09
C ALA A 362 -17.58 7.90 9.28
N GLU A 363 -17.70 6.58 9.08
CA GLU A 363 -17.32 5.57 10.08
C GLU A 363 -15.80 5.59 10.33
N ALA A 364 -14.99 5.75 9.28
CA ALA A 364 -13.53 5.85 9.38
C ALA A 364 -13.09 7.07 10.20
N VAL A 365 -13.65 8.26 9.91
CA VAL A 365 -13.39 9.51 10.65
C VAL A 365 -13.78 9.37 12.11
N GLN A 366 -14.94 8.78 12.41
CA GLN A 366 -15.38 8.52 13.79
C GLN A 366 -14.40 7.59 14.52
N LEU A 367 -13.95 6.52 13.86
CA LEU A 367 -13.02 5.55 14.43
C LEU A 367 -11.66 6.18 14.77
N LEU A 368 -11.13 7.02 13.87
CA LEU A 368 -9.85 7.71 14.02
C LEU A 368 -9.88 8.85 15.05
N SER A 369 -11.05 9.47 15.22
CA SER A 369 -11.28 10.57 16.18
C SER A 369 -11.55 10.08 17.60
N THR A 370 -11.68 8.77 17.81
CA THR A 370 -12.03 8.16 19.10
C THR A 370 -11.04 7.08 19.52
N GLY A 371 -11.12 6.67 20.78
CA GLY A 371 -10.28 5.62 21.37
C GLY A 371 -9.11 6.19 22.18
N PRO A 372 -8.35 5.31 22.85
CA PRO A 372 -7.19 5.72 23.62
C PRO A 372 -6.09 6.29 22.71
N GLU A 373 -5.29 7.20 23.27
CA GLU A 373 -4.06 7.65 22.60
C GLU A 373 -3.05 6.51 22.48
N SER A 374 -2.29 6.53 21.39
CA SER A 374 -1.21 5.55 21.23
C SER A 374 -0.05 5.90 22.15
N ARG A 375 0.60 4.88 22.72
CA ARG A 375 1.88 5.05 23.41
C ARG A 375 3.02 5.40 22.43
N MET A 376 2.80 5.17 21.14
CA MET A 376 3.75 5.48 20.08
C MET A 376 3.36 6.78 19.35
N LYS A 377 4.17 7.83 19.52
CA LYS A 377 3.96 9.13 18.84
C LYS A 377 3.83 8.99 17.33
N GLN A 378 4.55 8.03 16.75
CA GLN A 378 4.52 7.80 15.32
C GLN A 378 3.21 7.19 14.83
N VAL A 379 2.54 6.37 15.66
CA VAL A 379 1.19 5.87 15.35
C VAL A 379 0.17 6.99 15.52
N THR A 380 0.34 7.88 16.51
CA THR A 380 -0.48 9.11 16.62
C THR A 380 -0.35 9.96 15.36
N ALA A 381 0.88 10.23 14.90
CA ALA A 381 1.13 10.95 13.66
C ALA A 381 0.48 10.28 12.43
N LEU A 382 0.53 8.95 12.34
CA LEU A 382 -0.12 8.20 11.28
C LEU A 382 -1.65 8.33 11.34
N ASN A 383 -2.23 8.20 12.53
CA ASN A 383 -3.67 8.38 12.76
C ASN A 383 -4.13 9.76 12.31
N ASP A 384 -3.41 10.81 12.73
CA ASP A 384 -3.80 12.19 12.43
C ASP A 384 -3.68 12.48 10.93
N PHE A 385 -2.67 11.93 10.26
CA PHE A 385 -2.55 12.04 8.82
C PHE A 385 -3.71 11.38 8.07
N GLU A 386 -4.10 10.16 8.47
CA GLU A 386 -5.25 9.47 7.87
C GLU A 386 -6.56 10.20 8.19
N LEU A 387 -6.74 10.70 9.42
CA LEU A 387 -7.91 11.48 9.82
C LEU A 387 -8.04 12.77 9.01
N ALA A 388 -6.95 13.51 8.82
CA ALA A 388 -6.94 14.73 8.03
C ALA A 388 -7.25 14.46 6.54
N THR A 389 -6.79 13.30 6.03
CA THR A 389 -7.04 12.87 4.66
C THR A 389 -8.49 12.46 4.46
N ASP A 390 -9.07 11.68 5.38
CA ASP A 390 -10.47 11.28 5.34
C ASP A 390 -11.39 12.50 5.55
N ALA A 391 -11.02 13.42 6.44
CA ALA A 391 -11.70 14.71 6.62
C ALA A 391 -11.72 15.54 5.33
N ALA A 392 -10.60 15.58 4.58
CA ALA A 392 -10.56 16.22 3.27
C ALA A 392 -11.52 15.55 2.27
N MET A 393 -11.66 14.22 2.32
CA MET A 393 -12.53 13.48 1.41
C MET A 393 -14.02 13.68 1.71
N ILE A 394 -14.41 13.73 2.99
CA ILE A 394 -15.78 14.12 3.40
C ILE A 394 -16.02 15.64 3.37
N GLN A 395 -14.95 16.40 3.09
CA GLN A 395 -14.92 17.85 2.98
C GLN A 395 -15.33 18.56 4.29
N ASP A 396 -14.92 17.99 5.42
CA ASP A 396 -14.91 18.68 6.71
C ASP A 396 -13.64 19.53 6.79
N TRP A 397 -13.74 20.76 6.29
CA TRP A 397 -12.60 21.67 6.18
C TRP A 397 -12.05 22.10 7.54
N VAL A 398 -12.87 22.14 8.60
CA VAL A 398 -12.39 22.51 9.94
C VAL A 398 -11.54 21.37 10.49
N LEU A 399 -12.09 20.14 10.49
CA LEU A 399 -11.38 18.96 10.96
C LEU A 399 -10.10 18.73 10.15
N MET A 400 -10.17 18.86 8.82
CA MET A 400 -9.01 18.74 7.93
C MET A 400 -7.91 19.75 8.31
N ARG A 401 -8.26 21.04 8.43
CA ARG A 401 -7.29 22.10 8.76
C ARG A 401 -6.62 21.83 10.10
N ASP A 402 -7.42 21.62 11.14
CA ASP A 402 -6.94 21.52 12.51
C ASP A 402 -6.07 20.25 12.68
N THR A 403 -6.45 19.15 12.04
CA THR A 403 -5.68 17.89 12.09
C THR A 403 -4.38 17.97 11.30
N PHE A 404 -4.33 18.64 10.14
CA PHE A 404 -3.06 18.88 9.44
C PHE A 404 -2.13 19.83 10.20
N LEU A 405 -2.69 20.80 10.94
CA LEU A 405 -1.89 21.64 11.84
C LEU A 405 -1.34 20.83 13.01
N LEU A 406 -2.13 19.92 13.60
CA LEU A 406 -1.66 19.00 14.62
C LEU A 406 -0.52 18.09 14.11
N CYS A 407 -0.58 17.66 12.85
CA CYS A 407 0.51 16.89 12.23
C CYS A 407 1.87 17.60 12.31
N LEU A 408 1.91 18.94 12.30
CA LEU A 408 3.15 19.73 12.47
C LEU A 408 3.74 19.64 13.88
N GLU A 409 2.93 19.32 14.89
CA GLU A 409 3.37 19.21 16.28
C GLU A 409 3.88 17.81 16.62
N VAL A 410 3.37 16.79 15.95
CA VAL A 410 3.65 15.38 16.25
C VAL A 410 4.71 14.74 15.36
N ASN A 411 4.95 15.28 14.15
CA ASN A 411 5.98 14.75 13.25
C ASN A 411 6.51 15.79 12.24
N ASP A 412 7.68 15.49 11.66
CA ASP A 412 8.32 16.36 10.67
C ASP A 412 8.16 15.86 9.22
N TRP A 413 7.27 14.91 8.89
CA TRP A 413 7.29 14.17 7.61
C TRP A 413 7.28 15.08 6.36
N SER A 414 6.35 16.03 6.27
CA SER A 414 6.40 17.11 5.27
C SER A 414 5.65 18.36 5.77
N PRO A 415 6.34 19.27 6.49
CA PRO A 415 5.73 20.51 6.96
C PRO A 415 5.17 21.37 5.82
N ALA A 416 5.80 21.31 4.64
CA ALA A 416 5.34 22.03 3.46
C ALA A 416 3.96 21.54 2.98
N MET A 417 3.75 20.22 2.96
CA MET A 417 2.47 19.63 2.61
C MET A 417 1.41 19.95 3.68
N TYR A 418 1.74 19.84 4.97
CA TYR A 418 0.77 20.11 6.04
C TYR A 418 0.28 21.57 6.02
N HIS A 419 1.19 22.54 5.88
CA HIS A 419 0.80 23.95 5.71
C HIS A 419 -0.01 24.18 4.44
N TYR A 420 0.35 23.51 3.33
CA TYR A 420 -0.40 23.62 2.09
C TYR A 420 -1.83 23.10 2.24
N MET A 421 -2.02 21.92 2.82
CA MET A 421 -3.36 21.34 3.02
C MET A 421 -4.18 22.17 4.02
N ALA A 422 -3.59 22.63 5.12
CA ALA A 422 -4.26 23.56 6.04
C ALA A 422 -4.67 24.86 5.33
N GLY A 423 -3.82 25.41 4.45
CA GLY A 423 -4.13 26.56 3.62
C GLY A 423 -5.26 26.30 2.62
N CYS A 424 -5.29 25.11 2.00
CA CYS A 424 -6.38 24.69 1.12
C CYS A 424 -7.72 24.59 1.87
N ALA A 425 -7.72 24.02 3.08
CA ALA A 425 -8.90 23.94 3.91
C ALA A 425 -9.39 25.34 4.35
N SER A 426 -8.49 26.22 4.77
CA SER A 426 -8.81 27.62 5.09
C SER A 426 -9.33 28.39 3.88
N LEU A 427 -8.87 28.09 2.66
CA LEU A 427 -9.39 28.66 1.42
C LEU A 427 -10.85 28.26 1.19
N GLU A 428 -11.19 26.98 1.38
CA GLU A 428 -12.58 26.53 1.22
C GLU A 428 -13.49 27.13 2.30
N LEU A 429 -13.00 27.24 3.53
CA LEU A 429 -13.68 27.93 4.62
C LEU A 429 -13.88 29.43 4.34
N TYR A 430 -12.93 30.07 3.65
CA TYR A 430 -13.09 31.44 3.18
C TYR A 430 -14.22 31.54 2.14
N ARG A 431 -14.25 30.64 1.16
CA ARG A 431 -15.31 30.58 0.14
C ARG A 431 -16.70 30.35 0.77
N ASP A 432 -16.78 29.45 1.75
CA ASP A 432 -18.02 29.19 2.51
C ASP A 432 -18.49 30.45 3.26
N ALA A 433 -17.57 31.17 3.93
CA ALA A 433 -17.89 32.39 4.65
C ALA A 433 -18.38 33.51 3.71
N VAL A 434 -17.76 33.69 2.53
CA VAL A 434 -18.23 34.64 1.52
C VAL A 434 -19.62 34.28 1.02
N ALA A 435 -19.87 33.00 0.70
CA ALA A 435 -21.18 32.54 0.25
C ALA A 435 -22.27 32.72 1.31
N ALA A 436 -21.91 32.62 2.60
CA ALA A 436 -22.80 32.85 3.73
C ALA A 436 -22.99 34.34 4.08
N GLY A 437 -22.24 35.26 3.47
CA GLY A 437 -22.25 36.68 3.81
C GLY A 437 -21.57 37.01 5.15
N ASP A 438 -20.73 36.12 5.68
CA ASP A 438 -19.95 36.34 6.90
C ASP A 438 -18.65 37.08 6.57
N GLU A 439 -18.71 38.41 6.51
CA GLU A 439 -17.57 39.26 6.13
C GLU A 439 -16.37 39.12 7.10
N GLU A 440 -16.63 39.01 8.40
CA GLU A 440 -15.57 38.88 9.41
C GLU A 440 -14.90 37.52 9.34
N GLY A 441 -15.70 36.45 9.26
CA GLY A 441 -15.19 35.10 9.06
C GLY A 441 -14.42 34.98 7.76
N ALA A 442 -14.93 35.58 6.67
CA ALA A 442 -14.26 35.59 5.37
C ALA A 442 -12.88 36.25 5.45
N ARG A 443 -12.78 37.46 6.01
CA ARG A 443 -11.50 38.18 6.19
C ARG A 443 -10.50 37.37 7.02
N ARG A 444 -10.94 36.77 8.13
CA ARG A 444 -10.08 35.94 8.98
C ARG A 444 -9.57 34.70 8.24
N ARG A 445 -10.47 33.96 7.58
CA ARG A 445 -10.13 32.71 6.88
C ARG A 445 -9.27 32.96 5.64
N LYS A 446 -9.48 34.09 4.94
CA LYS A 446 -8.60 34.54 3.87
C LYS A 446 -7.17 34.74 4.36
N ALA A 447 -6.98 35.47 5.46
CA ALA A 447 -5.66 35.69 6.05
C ALA A 447 -4.98 34.38 6.49
N GLU A 448 -5.72 33.47 7.13
CA GLU A 448 -5.23 32.14 7.51
C GLU A 448 -4.78 31.30 6.30
N ALA A 449 -5.59 31.31 5.23
CA ALA A 449 -5.31 30.59 3.99
C ALA A 449 -4.02 31.09 3.35
N GLU A 450 -3.89 32.39 3.16
CA GLU A 450 -2.70 32.98 2.52
C GLU A 450 -1.43 32.80 3.36
N ALA A 451 -1.53 32.97 4.68
CA ALA A 451 -0.40 32.75 5.58
C ALA A 451 0.11 31.31 5.47
N SER A 452 -0.80 30.33 5.49
CA SER A 452 -0.46 28.91 5.41
C SER A 452 0.08 28.52 4.03
N LEU A 453 -0.55 28.98 2.95
CA LEU A 453 -0.10 28.72 1.58
C LEU A 453 1.29 29.31 1.31
N ARG A 454 1.58 30.53 1.80
CA ARG A 454 2.93 31.13 1.68
C ARG A 454 3.95 30.42 2.57
N LYS A 455 3.54 29.85 3.69
CA LYS A 455 4.43 29.11 4.59
C LYS A 455 4.95 27.81 3.98
N GLY A 456 4.11 27.09 3.24
CA GLY A 456 4.46 25.80 2.62
C GLY A 456 5.79 25.82 1.84
N PRO A 457 5.94 26.70 0.83
CA PRO A 457 7.18 26.85 0.07
C PRO A 457 8.42 27.22 0.90
N GLN A 458 8.26 27.95 2.01
CA GLN A 458 9.37 28.40 2.87
C GLN A 458 9.98 27.25 3.69
N VAL A 459 9.21 26.20 3.95
CA VAL A 459 9.64 25.04 4.73
C VAL A 459 9.92 23.80 3.88
N ALA A 460 9.71 23.88 2.56
CA ALA A 460 10.01 22.83 1.59
C ALA A 460 11.53 22.64 1.36
N GLY A 461 11.91 21.43 0.94
CA GLY A 461 13.28 21.10 0.54
C GLY A 461 14.24 20.80 1.69
N LYS A 462 13.77 20.89 2.94
CA LYS A 462 14.54 20.51 4.13
C LYS A 462 14.76 19.00 4.23
N LYS A 463 13.78 18.20 3.79
CA LYS A 463 13.88 16.74 3.73
C LYS A 463 14.21 16.26 2.31
N ARG A 464 15.10 15.28 2.22
CA ARG A 464 15.51 14.69 0.93
C ARG A 464 15.40 13.17 0.98
N LEU A 465 14.95 12.56 -0.10
CA LEU A 465 14.99 11.10 -0.31
C LEU A 465 16.01 10.81 -1.42
N MET A 466 17.03 10.01 -1.15
CA MET A 466 18.14 9.77 -2.09
C MET A 466 18.74 11.08 -2.65
N ALA A 467 18.95 12.07 -1.77
CA ALA A 467 19.41 13.42 -2.10
C ALA A 467 18.48 14.26 -3.02
N ARG A 468 17.25 13.82 -3.27
CA ARG A 468 16.23 14.55 -4.04
C ARG A 468 15.14 15.12 -3.12
N GLN A 469 14.64 16.29 -3.44
CA GLN A 469 13.46 16.87 -2.78
C GLN A 469 12.23 15.96 -3.00
N LEU A 470 11.33 15.93 -2.00
CA LEU A 470 10.07 15.19 -2.11
C LEU A 470 9.19 15.77 -3.23
N PRO A 471 8.66 14.95 -4.16
CA PRO A 471 7.85 15.44 -5.28
C PRO A 471 6.64 16.29 -4.86
N ILE A 472 6.02 15.99 -3.72
CA ILE A 472 4.89 16.76 -3.19
C ILE A 472 5.29 18.18 -2.77
N GLU A 473 6.50 18.37 -2.26
CA GLU A 473 6.97 19.71 -1.88
C GLU A 473 7.30 20.54 -3.12
N THR A 474 7.85 19.92 -4.16
CA THR A 474 8.05 20.57 -5.46
C THR A 474 6.69 20.97 -6.07
N PHE A 475 5.68 20.11 -5.98
CA PHE A 475 4.31 20.44 -6.38
C PHE A 475 3.79 21.68 -5.64
N VAL A 476 3.85 21.68 -4.30
CA VAL A 476 3.40 22.80 -3.45
C VAL A 476 4.10 24.11 -3.85
N GLN A 477 5.42 24.09 -4.00
CA GLN A 477 6.19 25.26 -4.41
C GLN A 477 5.73 25.82 -5.76
N ARG A 478 5.57 24.95 -6.77
CA ARG A 478 5.12 25.37 -8.11
C ARG A 478 3.72 25.95 -8.09
N LYS A 479 2.77 25.33 -7.38
CA LYS A 479 1.38 25.80 -7.27
C LYS A 479 1.30 27.20 -6.66
N VAL A 480 1.96 27.40 -5.52
CA VAL A 480 1.93 28.71 -4.84
C VAL A 480 2.61 29.79 -5.69
N VAL A 481 3.73 29.49 -6.34
CA VAL A 481 4.39 30.43 -7.26
C VAL A 481 3.51 30.79 -8.46
N LYS A 482 2.78 29.81 -9.03
CA LYS A 482 1.80 30.05 -10.11
C LYS A 482 0.73 31.04 -9.64
N TRP A 483 0.11 30.78 -8.49
CA TRP A 483 -0.98 31.61 -7.97
C TRP A 483 -0.53 33.00 -7.55
N GLU A 484 0.65 33.17 -6.94
CA GLU A 484 1.23 34.49 -6.65
C GLU A 484 1.48 35.31 -7.93
N GLY A 485 1.96 34.64 -8.99
CA GLY A 485 2.11 35.26 -10.29
C GLY A 485 0.78 35.72 -10.90
N GLN A 486 -0.26 34.90 -10.77
CA GLN A 486 -1.62 35.20 -11.24
C GLN A 486 -2.25 36.35 -10.43
N ALA A 487 -2.17 36.30 -9.10
CA ALA A 487 -2.65 37.33 -8.20
C ALA A 487 -2.07 38.70 -8.55
N LYS A 488 -0.74 38.77 -8.71
CA LYS A 488 -0.04 39.98 -9.14
C LYS A 488 -0.46 40.44 -10.54
N ALA A 489 -0.63 39.53 -11.49
CA ALA A 489 -0.99 39.88 -12.87
C ALA A 489 -2.43 40.38 -12.99
N TRP A 490 -3.34 39.91 -12.13
CA TRP A 490 -4.76 40.26 -12.17
C TRP A 490 -5.14 41.35 -11.17
N GLY A 491 -4.22 41.74 -10.28
CA GLY A 491 -4.47 42.77 -9.28
C GLY A 491 -5.44 42.32 -8.19
N VAL A 492 -5.40 41.04 -7.83
CA VAL A 492 -6.22 40.43 -6.77
C VAL A 492 -5.33 39.80 -5.71
N ASP A 493 -5.92 39.46 -4.57
CA ASP A 493 -5.23 38.76 -3.50
C ASP A 493 -4.95 37.30 -3.87
N LEU A 494 -4.01 36.65 -3.16
CA LEU A 494 -3.60 35.28 -3.46
C LEU A 494 -4.79 34.32 -3.40
N ALA A 495 -5.62 34.42 -2.36
CA ALA A 495 -6.78 33.54 -2.20
C ALA A 495 -7.79 33.66 -3.36
N ASP A 496 -7.94 34.87 -3.93
CA ASP A 496 -8.89 35.16 -5.01
C ASP A 496 -8.35 34.77 -6.39
N ALA A 497 -7.03 34.61 -6.53
CA ALA A 497 -6.42 34.11 -7.77
C ALA A 497 -6.58 32.59 -7.96
N ILE A 498 -6.99 31.87 -6.92
CA ILE A 498 -7.10 30.40 -6.95
C ILE A 498 -8.47 30.01 -7.53
N GLY A 499 -8.44 29.29 -8.66
CA GLY A 499 -9.63 28.80 -9.37
C GLY A 499 -10.19 27.52 -8.76
N ALA A 500 -9.86 26.39 -9.36
CA ALA A 500 -10.35 25.08 -8.93
C ALA A 500 -9.94 24.79 -7.47
N SER A 501 -10.71 23.96 -6.75
CA SER A 501 -10.40 23.61 -5.36
C SER A 501 -9.09 22.81 -5.26
N PRO A 502 -8.02 23.35 -4.65
CA PRO A 502 -6.76 22.63 -4.50
C PRO A 502 -6.85 21.48 -3.50
N ALA A 503 -7.78 21.55 -2.53
CA ALA A 503 -8.08 20.43 -1.64
C ALA A 503 -8.63 19.22 -2.42
N LEU A 504 -9.55 19.46 -3.37
CA LEU A 504 -10.13 18.40 -4.18
C LEU A 504 -9.20 17.91 -5.30
N GLU A 505 -8.34 18.79 -5.84
CA GLU A 505 -7.21 18.39 -6.69
C GLU A 505 -6.32 17.36 -5.96
N MET A 506 -5.97 17.64 -4.70
CA MET A 506 -5.21 16.72 -3.87
C MET A 506 -5.99 15.44 -3.51
N CYS A 507 -7.30 15.53 -3.28
CA CYS A 507 -8.13 14.35 -3.10
C CYS A 507 -8.07 13.43 -4.32
N TYR A 508 -8.15 13.96 -5.54
CA TYR A 508 -7.94 13.14 -6.76
C TYR A 508 -6.55 12.48 -6.76
N MET A 509 -5.49 13.25 -6.43
CA MET A 509 -4.12 12.73 -6.35
C MET A 509 -3.95 11.64 -5.29
N TRP A 510 -4.84 11.55 -4.30
CA TRP A 510 -4.88 10.50 -3.28
C TRP A 510 -6.01 9.47 -3.47
N ASN A 511 -6.62 9.44 -4.65
CA ASN A 511 -7.68 8.48 -5.01
C ASN A 511 -8.98 8.66 -4.20
N GLY A 512 -9.26 9.88 -3.77
CA GLY A 512 -10.42 10.26 -2.97
C GLY A 512 -11.76 9.88 -3.61
N PRO A 513 -12.01 10.12 -4.92
CA PRO A 513 -13.30 9.78 -5.52
C PRO A 513 -13.69 8.30 -5.38
N LYS A 514 -12.73 7.36 -5.35
CA LYS A 514 -13.00 5.94 -5.10
C LYS A 514 -13.53 5.66 -3.68
N ARG A 515 -13.11 6.47 -2.70
CA ARG A 515 -13.43 6.33 -1.27
C ARG A 515 -14.64 7.14 -0.83
N MET A 516 -15.03 8.16 -1.58
CA MET A 516 -16.14 9.04 -1.24
C MET A 516 -17.49 8.32 -1.37
N GLY A 517 -18.37 8.49 -0.38
CA GLY A 517 -19.78 8.09 -0.47
C GLY A 517 -20.55 9.00 -1.43
N ASP A 518 -21.81 8.68 -1.72
CA ASP A 518 -22.60 9.44 -2.71
C ASP A 518 -22.81 10.91 -2.28
N ASP A 519 -23.05 11.15 -1.00
CA ASP A 519 -23.19 12.51 -0.43
C ASP A 519 -21.87 13.29 -0.50
N ASP A 520 -20.75 12.63 -0.22
CA ASP A 520 -19.42 13.25 -0.31
C ASP A 520 -19.08 13.61 -1.76
N LEU A 521 -19.40 12.73 -2.73
CA LEU A 521 -19.21 13.00 -4.15
C LEU A 521 -20.09 14.17 -4.62
N ALA A 522 -21.36 14.19 -4.21
CA ALA A 522 -22.29 15.28 -4.55
C ALA A 522 -21.82 16.62 -3.98
N ARG A 523 -21.30 16.62 -2.75
CA ARG A 523 -20.68 17.79 -2.13
C ARG A 523 -19.38 18.20 -2.84
N GLY A 524 -18.57 17.23 -3.28
CA GLY A 524 -17.34 17.46 -4.03
C GLY A 524 -17.61 18.17 -5.38
N VAL A 525 -18.64 17.73 -6.11
CA VAL A 525 -19.10 18.38 -7.34
C VAL A 525 -19.53 19.83 -7.09
N LYS A 526 -20.28 20.09 -6.00
CA LYS A 526 -20.67 21.45 -5.59
C LYS A 526 -19.46 22.31 -5.22
N ASN A 527 -18.49 21.73 -4.52
CA ASN A 527 -17.26 22.40 -4.11
C ASN A 527 -16.31 22.72 -5.29
N LEU A 528 -16.47 22.02 -6.42
CA LEU A 528 -15.78 22.32 -7.68
C LEU A 528 -16.52 23.36 -8.56
N ALA A 529 -17.67 23.90 -8.13
CA ALA A 529 -18.38 24.89 -8.93
C ALA A 529 -17.63 26.22 -9.00
N TRP A 530 -17.45 26.76 -10.20
CA TRP A 530 -16.80 28.08 -10.42
C TRP A 530 -17.50 29.22 -9.67
N THR A 531 -18.78 29.07 -9.35
CA THR A 531 -19.56 30.04 -8.56
C THR A 531 -19.09 30.16 -7.11
N ARG A 532 -18.25 29.23 -6.62
CA ARG A 532 -17.61 29.34 -5.29
C ARG A 532 -16.33 30.15 -5.30
N CYS A 533 -15.76 30.46 -6.47
CA CYS A 533 -14.60 31.34 -6.56
C CYS A 533 -14.98 32.75 -6.09
N THR A 534 -14.13 33.35 -5.27
CA THR A 534 -14.33 34.68 -4.67
C THR A 534 -13.73 35.82 -5.49
N ALA A 535 -13.06 35.49 -6.60
CA ALA A 535 -12.53 36.45 -7.55
C ALA A 535 -13.64 37.39 -8.07
N PRO A 536 -13.32 38.67 -8.34
CA PRO A 536 -14.19 39.56 -9.09
C PRO A 536 -14.69 38.90 -10.39
N ALA A 537 -15.93 39.20 -10.80
CA ALA A 537 -16.58 38.52 -11.92
C ALA A 537 -15.80 38.65 -13.25
N ASP A 538 -15.18 39.80 -13.50
CA ASP A 538 -14.31 40.04 -14.65
C ASP A 538 -13.06 39.15 -14.61
N VAL A 539 -12.43 38.99 -13.45
CA VAL A 539 -11.28 38.08 -13.27
C VAL A 539 -11.71 36.62 -13.45
N LEU A 540 -12.85 36.23 -12.88
CA LEU A 540 -13.37 34.87 -12.99
C LEU A 540 -13.66 34.49 -14.46
N ASP A 541 -14.44 35.31 -15.16
CA ASP A 541 -14.93 35.00 -16.50
C ASP A 541 -13.90 35.26 -17.60
N GLU A 542 -13.03 36.27 -17.45
CA GLU A 542 -12.05 36.61 -18.48
C GLU A 542 -10.66 36.00 -18.26
N ARG A 543 -10.31 35.62 -17.02
CA ARG A 543 -8.99 35.06 -16.68
C ARG A 543 -9.09 33.61 -16.25
N ILE A 544 -9.73 33.31 -15.13
CA ILE A 544 -9.72 31.96 -14.52
C ILE A 544 -10.38 30.94 -15.45
N ARG A 545 -11.62 31.19 -15.88
CA ARG A 545 -12.39 30.25 -16.74
C ARG A 545 -11.88 30.17 -18.18
N ARG A 546 -10.95 31.05 -18.56
CA ARG A 546 -10.29 31.04 -19.87
C ARG A 546 -8.85 30.53 -19.80
N ASP A 547 -8.31 30.33 -18.61
CA ASP A 547 -7.01 29.67 -18.44
C ASP A 547 -7.20 28.17 -18.67
N GLY A 548 -6.79 27.70 -19.85
CA GLY A 548 -6.92 26.29 -20.24
C GLY A 548 -6.22 25.33 -19.28
N VAL A 549 -5.16 25.76 -18.56
CA VAL A 549 -4.50 24.92 -17.57
C VAL A 549 -5.36 24.81 -16.31
N GLU A 550 -5.93 25.92 -15.84
CA GLU A 550 -6.81 25.93 -14.66
C GLU A 550 -8.09 25.13 -14.89
N VAL A 551 -8.71 25.30 -16.06
CA VAL A 551 -9.91 24.54 -16.46
C VAL A 551 -9.59 23.06 -16.59
N ALA A 552 -8.40 22.69 -17.08
CA ALA A 552 -8.02 21.28 -17.20
C ALA A 552 -7.76 20.61 -15.83
N VAL A 553 -7.21 21.32 -14.84
CA VAL A 553 -7.09 20.83 -13.46
C VAL A 553 -8.48 20.58 -12.84
N TRP A 554 -9.40 21.52 -13.03
CA TRP A 554 -10.81 21.34 -12.65
C TRP A 554 -11.43 20.12 -13.33
N ALA A 555 -11.22 19.96 -14.63
CA ALA A 555 -11.82 18.90 -15.44
C ALA A 555 -11.39 17.50 -14.98
N VAL A 556 -10.12 17.31 -14.63
CA VAL A 556 -9.62 16.03 -14.06
C VAL A 556 -10.33 15.72 -12.74
N SER A 557 -10.40 16.70 -11.84
CA SER A 557 -11.03 16.53 -10.53
C SER A 557 -12.54 16.25 -10.67
N MET A 558 -13.23 16.99 -11.53
CA MET A 558 -14.65 16.83 -11.83
C MET A 558 -14.94 15.47 -12.48
N SER A 559 -14.13 15.04 -13.45
CA SER A 559 -14.27 13.74 -14.10
C SER A 559 -14.18 12.59 -13.10
N GLY A 560 -13.19 12.63 -12.18
CA GLY A 560 -13.07 11.62 -11.13
C GLY A 560 -14.32 11.52 -10.25
N MET A 561 -14.92 12.66 -9.88
CA MET A 561 -16.17 12.69 -9.11
C MET A 561 -17.35 12.11 -9.90
N LEU A 562 -17.54 12.56 -11.15
CA LEU A 562 -18.62 12.08 -12.03
C LEU A 562 -18.51 10.59 -12.30
N ARG A 563 -17.28 10.10 -12.56
CA ARG A 563 -17.01 8.67 -12.76
C ARG A 563 -17.37 7.87 -11.51
N ALA A 564 -17.00 8.33 -10.32
CA ALA A 564 -17.34 7.67 -9.07
C ALA A 564 -18.85 7.66 -8.78
N GLN A 565 -19.60 8.62 -9.33
CA GLN A 565 -21.08 8.63 -9.33
C GLN A 565 -21.70 7.70 -10.40
N GLY A 566 -20.88 6.99 -11.19
CA GLY A 566 -21.34 6.16 -12.30
C GLY A 566 -21.70 6.93 -13.59
N LYS A 567 -21.48 8.25 -13.64
CA LYS A 567 -21.78 9.11 -14.79
C LYS A 567 -20.64 9.10 -15.81
N LEU A 568 -20.38 7.92 -16.39
CA LEU A 568 -19.19 7.67 -17.22
C LEU A 568 -19.13 8.57 -18.47
N ASP A 569 -20.25 8.80 -19.14
CA ASP A 569 -20.29 9.63 -20.36
C ASP A 569 -20.03 11.11 -20.06
N GLU A 570 -20.58 11.62 -18.95
CA GLU A 570 -20.32 12.99 -18.48
C GLU A 570 -18.85 13.15 -18.06
N ALA A 571 -18.32 12.17 -17.31
CA ALA A 571 -16.93 12.16 -16.88
C ALA A 571 -15.96 12.19 -18.08
N ARG A 572 -16.24 11.38 -19.11
CA ARG A 572 -15.46 11.37 -20.35
C ARG A 572 -15.53 12.71 -21.08
N ARG A 573 -16.75 13.22 -21.28
CA ARG A 573 -16.98 14.46 -22.02
C ARG A 573 -16.23 15.64 -21.41
N VAL A 574 -16.22 15.74 -20.08
CA VAL A 574 -15.47 16.79 -19.36
C VAL A 574 -13.97 16.72 -19.69
N ILE A 575 -13.37 15.53 -19.74
CA ILE A 575 -11.96 15.37 -20.12
C ILE A 575 -11.71 15.71 -21.59
N GLU A 576 -12.57 15.22 -22.48
CA GLU A 576 -12.43 15.42 -23.93
C GLU A 576 -12.56 16.90 -24.31
N GLU A 577 -13.55 17.60 -23.75
CA GLU A 577 -13.85 19.00 -24.07
C GLU A 577 -12.89 19.99 -23.41
N HIS A 578 -12.34 19.68 -22.24
CA HIS A 578 -11.58 20.65 -21.43
C HIS A 578 -10.10 20.30 -21.22
N VAL A 579 -9.67 19.09 -21.57
CA VAL A 579 -8.26 18.69 -21.42
C VAL A 579 -7.68 18.26 -22.76
N MET A 580 -8.34 17.33 -23.46
CA MET A 580 -7.79 16.70 -24.66
C MET A 580 -7.76 17.62 -25.90
N ILE A 581 -8.46 18.75 -25.85
CA ILE A 581 -8.40 19.78 -26.91
C ILE A 581 -7.06 20.55 -26.94
N HIS A 582 -6.27 20.47 -25.87
CA HIS A 582 -5.09 21.30 -25.70
C HIS A 582 -3.81 20.62 -26.19
N ASP A 583 -2.92 21.39 -26.82
CA ASP A 583 -1.55 20.93 -27.10
C ASP A 583 -0.74 20.80 -25.80
N ARG A 584 0.08 19.75 -25.72
CA ARG A 584 0.93 19.47 -24.54
C ARG A 584 1.80 20.65 -24.11
N ALA A 585 2.16 21.56 -25.01
CA ALA A 585 3.01 22.70 -24.72
C ALA A 585 2.42 23.63 -23.64
N ILE A 586 1.09 23.72 -23.51
CA ILE A 586 0.47 24.64 -22.53
C ILE A 586 0.72 24.20 -21.07
N PHE A 587 0.95 22.90 -20.87
CA PHE A 587 1.19 22.29 -19.57
C PHE A 587 2.67 22.20 -19.20
N LYS A 588 3.58 22.58 -20.12
CA LYS A 588 5.03 22.52 -19.89
C LYS A 588 5.57 23.86 -19.42
N GLY A 589 6.47 23.83 -18.42
CA GLY A 589 7.18 25.01 -17.93
C GLY A 589 7.30 25.01 -16.40
N ALA A 590 8.11 25.93 -15.88
CA ALA A 590 8.45 25.97 -14.45
C ALA A 590 7.24 26.12 -13.50
N ASN A 591 6.17 26.78 -13.96
CA ASN A 591 4.98 27.10 -13.17
C ASN A 591 3.70 26.58 -13.85
N LYS A 592 3.79 25.43 -14.53
CA LYS A 592 2.65 24.80 -15.21
C LYS A 592 2.36 23.42 -14.60
N ASP A 593 1.09 23.02 -14.67
CA ASP A 593 0.59 21.76 -14.14
C ASP A 593 0.87 20.61 -15.15
N ASP A 594 2.13 20.18 -15.24
CA ASP A 594 2.64 19.20 -16.21
C ASP A 594 2.05 17.78 -16.07
N TYR A 595 1.40 17.49 -14.95
CA TYR A 595 0.78 16.20 -14.65
C TYR A 595 -0.62 16.04 -15.25
N VAL A 596 -1.27 17.11 -15.72
CA VAL A 596 -2.71 17.11 -16.06
C VAL A 596 -3.03 16.19 -17.22
N LEU A 597 -2.33 16.30 -18.35
CA LEU A 597 -2.54 15.44 -19.53
C LEU A 597 -2.30 13.95 -19.27
N PRO A 598 -1.16 13.52 -18.67
CA PRO A 598 -0.96 12.11 -18.37
C PRO A 598 -2.03 11.58 -17.39
N THR A 599 -2.46 12.40 -16.43
CA THR A 599 -3.51 12.04 -15.49
C THR A 599 -4.88 11.91 -16.16
N ALA A 600 -5.24 12.85 -17.04
CA ALA A 600 -6.48 12.79 -17.81
C ALA A 600 -6.50 11.59 -18.77
N THR A 601 -5.35 11.24 -19.35
CA THR A 601 -5.21 10.03 -20.17
C THR A 601 -5.43 8.77 -19.34
N TYR A 602 -4.86 8.71 -18.13
CA TYR A 602 -5.12 7.64 -17.18
C TYR A 602 -6.61 7.58 -16.79
N GLU A 603 -7.25 8.72 -16.51
CA GLU A 603 -8.67 8.82 -16.15
C GLU A 603 -9.59 8.22 -17.23
N LEU A 604 -9.33 8.51 -18.51
CA LEU A 604 -10.04 7.86 -19.61
C LEU A 604 -9.89 6.34 -19.56
N GLY A 605 -8.70 5.83 -19.25
CA GLY A 605 -8.47 4.39 -19.05
C GLY A 605 -9.28 3.80 -17.89
N VAL A 606 -9.45 4.54 -16.79
CA VAL A 606 -10.31 4.11 -15.68
C VAL A 606 -11.77 4.09 -16.10
N ILE A 607 -12.24 5.08 -16.86
CA ILE A 607 -13.62 5.09 -17.38
C ILE A 607 -13.88 3.84 -18.23
N GLU A 608 -12.95 3.45 -19.11
CA GLU A 608 -13.10 2.20 -19.88
C GLU A 608 -13.05 0.96 -18.99
N TRP A 609 -12.23 0.95 -17.94
CA TRP A 609 -12.20 -0.15 -16.98
C TRP A 609 -13.55 -0.32 -16.28
N VAL A 610 -14.12 0.77 -15.75
CA VAL A 610 -15.43 0.72 -15.07
C VAL A 610 -16.51 0.25 -16.03
N ALA A 611 -16.49 0.72 -17.28
CA ALA A 611 -17.39 0.24 -18.33
C ALA A 611 -17.19 -1.26 -18.64
N CYS A 612 -15.95 -1.75 -18.65
CA CYS A 612 -15.63 -3.18 -18.84
C CYS A 612 -16.16 -4.06 -17.69
N CYS A 613 -16.09 -3.59 -16.44
CA CYS A 613 -16.60 -4.30 -15.28
C CYS A 613 -18.13 -4.27 -15.20
N HIS A 614 -18.74 -3.14 -15.58
CA HIS A 614 -20.17 -2.91 -15.52
C HIS A 614 -20.75 -2.57 -16.91
N PRO A 615 -20.96 -3.59 -17.78
CA PRO A 615 -21.64 -3.39 -19.06
C PRO A 615 -23.05 -2.79 -18.88
N PRO A 616 -23.57 -2.06 -19.89
CA PRO A 616 -24.94 -1.56 -19.89
C PRO A 616 -25.94 -2.69 -19.64
N ALA A 617 -26.92 -2.45 -18.76
CA ALA A 617 -27.88 -3.47 -18.34
C ALA A 617 -28.82 -3.93 -19.47
N ASP A 618 -29.00 -3.08 -20.49
CA ASP A 618 -29.78 -3.32 -21.70
C ASP A 618 -29.00 -4.02 -22.83
N LEU A 619 -27.70 -4.26 -22.64
CA LEU A 619 -26.87 -4.93 -23.63
C LEU A 619 -27.25 -6.42 -23.74
N ALA A 620 -27.43 -6.91 -24.97
CA ALA A 620 -27.76 -8.31 -25.21
C ALA A 620 -26.66 -9.23 -24.66
N ALA A 621 -27.05 -10.33 -24.00
CA ALA A 621 -26.13 -11.24 -23.32
C ALA A 621 -25.03 -11.82 -24.23
N GLU A 622 -25.32 -11.97 -25.52
CA GLU A 622 -24.37 -12.41 -26.54
C GLU A 622 -23.29 -11.36 -26.87
N ASP A 623 -23.61 -10.07 -26.73
CA ASP A 623 -22.72 -8.94 -27.01
C ASP A 623 -21.86 -8.55 -25.81
N VAL A 624 -22.28 -8.88 -24.58
CA VAL A 624 -21.55 -8.55 -23.33
C VAL A 624 -20.08 -8.96 -23.42
N ALA A 625 -19.77 -10.15 -23.90
CA ALA A 625 -18.38 -10.62 -23.98
C ALA A 625 -17.54 -9.81 -24.99
N ALA A 626 -18.13 -9.37 -26.10
CA ALA A 626 -17.45 -8.54 -27.08
C ALA A 626 -17.25 -7.11 -26.57
N TYR A 627 -18.29 -6.54 -25.94
CA TYR A 627 -18.24 -5.23 -25.30
C TYR A 627 -17.14 -5.15 -24.24
N ARG A 628 -17.11 -6.12 -23.31
CA ARG A 628 -16.10 -6.17 -22.25
C ARG A 628 -14.68 -6.25 -22.83
N ARG A 629 -14.46 -7.04 -23.88
CA ARG A 629 -13.16 -7.10 -24.57
C ARG A 629 -12.78 -5.76 -25.20
N GLY A 630 -13.71 -5.12 -25.91
CA GLY A 630 -13.46 -3.80 -26.51
C GLY A 630 -13.07 -2.76 -25.46
N LYS A 631 -13.81 -2.70 -24.35
CA LYS A 631 -13.51 -1.80 -23.23
C LYS A 631 -12.18 -2.12 -22.53
N LEU A 632 -11.83 -3.40 -22.39
CA LEU A 632 -10.54 -3.81 -21.87
C LEU A 632 -9.37 -3.37 -22.76
N ASP A 633 -9.53 -3.47 -24.08
CA ASP A 633 -8.50 -3.06 -25.05
C ASP A 633 -8.37 -1.53 -25.11
N GLU A 634 -9.47 -0.79 -25.01
CA GLU A 634 -9.46 0.68 -24.89
C GLU A 634 -8.78 1.13 -23.58
N CYS A 635 -9.09 0.47 -22.46
CA CYS A 635 -8.43 0.70 -21.17
C CYS A 635 -6.91 0.53 -21.29
N GLU A 636 -6.45 -0.61 -21.82
CA GLU A 636 -5.03 -0.88 -22.01
C GLU A 636 -4.35 0.14 -22.92
N ALA A 637 -5.02 0.55 -24.00
CA ALA A 637 -4.50 1.56 -24.92
C ALA A 637 -4.28 2.90 -24.21
N GLN A 638 -5.21 3.34 -23.36
CA GLN A 638 -5.04 4.56 -22.57
C GLN A 638 -3.94 4.43 -21.53
N LEU A 639 -3.84 3.29 -20.83
CA LEU A 639 -2.76 3.05 -19.87
C LEU A 639 -1.38 3.03 -20.54
N ASN A 640 -1.25 2.44 -21.73
CA ASN A 640 0.00 2.46 -22.49
C ASN A 640 0.36 3.87 -22.96
N LYS A 641 -0.62 4.67 -23.38
CA LYS A 641 -0.40 6.10 -23.67
C LYS A 641 0.08 6.83 -22.42
N ALA A 642 -0.61 6.66 -21.29
CA ALA A 642 -0.27 7.26 -19.99
C ALA A 642 1.13 6.86 -19.49
N LYS A 643 1.55 5.60 -19.73
CA LYS A 643 2.87 5.08 -19.40
C LYS A 643 4.00 5.67 -20.25
N ALA A 644 3.70 6.06 -21.49
CA ALA A 644 4.69 6.55 -22.45
C ALA A 644 5.04 8.03 -22.30
N TRP A 645 4.43 8.74 -21.33
CA TRP A 645 4.74 10.14 -21.07
C TRP A 645 6.16 10.31 -20.47
N GLU A 646 6.75 11.46 -20.75
CA GLU A 646 7.97 11.91 -20.05
C GLU A 646 7.70 12.14 -18.55
N SER A 647 8.75 12.31 -17.74
CA SER A 647 8.58 12.58 -16.30
C SER A 647 7.87 13.91 -16.06
N TYR A 648 6.97 13.93 -15.08
CA TYR A 648 6.16 15.07 -14.65
C TYR A 648 6.05 15.12 -13.12
N THR A 649 5.50 16.21 -12.58
CA THR A 649 5.33 16.39 -11.14
C THR A 649 4.38 15.33 -10.59
N LEU A 650 4.76 14.63 -9.52
CA LEU A 650 3.99 13.50 -8.95
C LEU A 650 3.87 12.26 -9.86
N ASP A 651 4.74 12.11 -10.87
CA ASP A 651 4.76 10.94 -11.77
C ASP A 651 4.79 9.59 -11.04
N ALA A 652 5.48 9.47 -9.90
CA ALA A 652 5.51 8.26 -9.09
C ALA A 652 4.11 7.83 -8.58
N ARG A 653 3.21 8.78 -8.30
CA ARG A 653 1.84 8.49 -7.83
C ARG A 653 0.99 7.90 -8.96
N ILE A 654 0.94 8.59 -10.10
CA ILE A 654 0.14 8.18 -11.25
C ILE A 654 0.77 6.96 -11.94
N GLY A 655 2.10 6.91 -12.06
CA GLY A 655 2.84 5.79 -12.63
C GLY A 655 2.62 4.47 -11.88
N MET A 656 2.52 4.52 -10.54
CA MET A 656 2.15 3.35 -9.74
C MET A 656 0.74 2.85 -10.10
N ARG A 657 -0.24 3.75 -10.21
CA ARG A 657 -1.61 3.38 -10.62
C ARG A 657 -1.67 2.80 -12.02
N ILE A 658 -0.95 3.39 -12.97
CA ILE A 658 -0.85 2.88 -14.35
C ILE A 658 -0.25 1.47 -14.36
N GLN A 659 0.86 1.25 -13.66
CA GLN A 659 1.53 -0.05 -13.65
C GLN A 659 0.66 -1.14 -13.01
N SER A 660 0.06 -0.85 -11.85
CA SER A 660 -0.90 -1.76 -11.21
C SER A 660 -2.12 -2.03 -12.10
N GLY A 661 -2.66 -1.00 -12.76
CA GLY A 661 -3.77 -1.15 -13.69
C GLY A 661 -3.45 -2.03 -14.89
N LEU A 662 -2.25 -1.91 -15.47
CA LEU A 662 -1.80 -2.79 -16.57
C LEU A 662 -1.70 -4.25 -16.13
N GLU A 663 -1.30 -4.52 -14.89
CA GLU A 663 -1.21 -5.87 -14.35
C GLU A 663 -2.61 -6.45 -14.09
N THR A 664 -3.55 -5.65 -13.59
CA THR A 664 -4.97 -6.02 -13.46
C THR A 664 -5.58 -6.32 -14.83
N VAL A 665 -5.35 -5.48 -15.83
CA VAL A 665 -5.80 -5.69 -17.22
C VAL A 665 -5.24 -7.01 -17.78
N ALA A 666 -3.95 -7.26 -17.56
CA ALA A 666 -3.30 -8.50 -18.01
C ALA A 666 -3.88 -9.74 -17.32
N TRP A 667 -4.20 -9.65 -16.02
CA TRP A 667 -4.90 -10.72 -15.30
C TRP A 667 -6.28 -10.99 -15.90
N LEU A 668 -7.12 -9.96 -16.08
CA LEU A 668 -8.47 -10.13 -16.60
C LEU A 668 -8.45 -10.70 -18.02
N ARG A 669 -7.51 -10.27 -18.86
CA ARG A 669 -7.34 -10.81 -20.22
C ARG A 669 -7.02 -12.31 -20.22
N ARG A 670 -6.12 -12.76 -19.34
CA ARG A 670 -5.79 -14.19 -19.17
C ARG A 670 -7.03 -14.98 -18.74
N LYS A 671 -7.79 -14.45 -17.76
CA LYS A 671 -9.04 -15.06 -17.28
C LYS A 671 -10.08 -15.21 -18.39
N MET A 672 -10.34 -14.14 -19.16
CA MET A 672 -11.29 -14.15 -20.29
C MET A 672 -10.89 -15.14 -21.39
N SER A 673 -9.59 -15.27 -21.67
CA SER A 673 -9.05 -16.22 -22.65
C SER A 673 -9.24 -17.68 -22.18
N CYS A 674 -8.98 -17.96 -20.90
CA CYS A 674 -9.10 -19.30 -20.32
C CYS A 674 -10.57 -19.76 -20.22
N SER A 675 -11.51 -18.84 -19.90
CA SER A 675 -12.95 -19.10 -19.93
C SER A 675 -13.45 -19.46 -21.35
N SER A 676 -12.93 -18.78 -22.37
CA SER A 676 -13.25 -19.06 -23.77
C SER A 676 -12.75 -20.45 -24.19
N PHE A 677 -11.54 -20.84 -23.76
CA PHE A 677 -10.99 -22.18 -23.98
C PHE A 677 -11.81 -23.28 -23.27
N ARG A 678 -12.23 -23.08 -22.02
CA ARG A 678 -13.11 -24.02 -21.30
C ARG A 678 -14.49 -24.17 -21.97
N ARG A 679 -15.07 -23.08 -22.51
CA ARG A 679 -16.31 -23.14 -23.30
C ARG A 679 -16.16 -23.90 -24.62
N LEU A 680 -14.99 -23.79 -25.27
CA LEU A 680 -14.67 -24.57 -26.49
C LEU A 680 -14.50 -26.07 -26.19
N LEU A 681 -13.88 -26.42 -25.06
CA LEU A 681 -13.74 -27.82 -24.63
C LEU A 681 -15.05 -28.45 -24.11
N GLY A 682 -15.99 -27.65 -23.61
CA GLY A 682 -17.31 -28.07 -23.14
C GLY A 682 -18.33 -28.43 -24.24
N ARG A 683 -17.98 -28.27 -25.53
CA ARG A 683 -18.81 -28.69 -26.69
C ARG A 683 -18.41 -30.09 -27.21
N ARG A 684 -18.30 -31.09 -26.32
CA ARG A 684 -18.42 -32.50 -26.72
C ARG A 684 -19.73 -33.05 -26.13
N PRO A 685 -20.63 -33.66 -26.94
CA PRO A 685 -21.81 -34.30 -26.39
C PRO A 685 -21.35 -35.55 -25.62
N SER A 686 -21.31 -35.48 -24.29
CA SER A 686 -21.20 -36.67 -23.47
C SER A 686 -22.58 -37.34 -23.43
N THR A 687 -22.64 -38.53 -24.04
CA THR A 687 -23.72 -39.50 -23.89
C THR A 687 -24.05 -39.73 -22.41
N PRO A 688 -25.34 -39.83 -22.01
CA PRO A 688 -25.70 -40.09 -20.63
C PRO A 688 -25.36 -41.53 -20.26
N PRO A 689 -24.82 -41.81 -19.05
CA PRO A 689 -24.65 -43.18 -18.60
C PRO A 689 -26.00 -43.78 -18.22
N THR A 690 -26.26 -44.96 -18.79
CA THR A 690 -27.39 -45.84 -18.57
C THR A 690 -27.39 -46.40 -17.14
N THR A 691 -28.49 -46.14 -16.43
CA THR A 691 -29.14 -46.92 -15.35
C THR A 691 -28.36 -48.05 -14.64
N TRP A 692 -28.27 -47.96 -13.31
CA TRP A 692 -28.65 -49.05 -12.40
C TRP A 692 -29.49 -48.47 -11.24
N SER A 693 -30.61 -49.15 -10.96
CA SER A 693 -31.65 -48.84 -9.98
C SER A 693 -31.59 -49.82 -8.81
N LEU A 694 -31.91 -49.35 -7.59
CA LEU A 694 -32.82 -49.95 -6.59
C LEU A 694 -32.68 -49.14 -5.28
N ALA A 695 -33.67 -48.29 -4.94
CA ALA A 695 -34.80 -48.52 -4.00
C ALA A 695 -34.32 -48.55 -2.54
N THR A 696 -34.78 -47.71 -1.60
CA THR A 696 -36.16 -47.39 -1.13
C THR A 696 -36.10 -46.15 -0.20
N GLY A 697 -37.11 -45.29 -0.01
CA GLY A 697 -38.51 -45.34 -0.38
C GLY A 697 -39.27 -44.01 -0.12
N TYR A 698 -40.55 -44.02 -0.53
CA TYR A 698 -41.69 -43.13 -0.20
C TYR A 698 -41.52 -41.62 -0.50
N GLN A 699 -41.99 -41.04 -1.63
CA GLN A 699 -43.39 -40.74 -2.04
C GLN A 699 -44.28 -40.25 -0.88
N SER A 700 -45.01 -39.13 -0.91
CA SER A 700 -45.50 -38.27 -2.00
C SER A 700 -46.18 -36.99 -1.45
N ARG A 701 -45.87 -35.82 -2.04
CA ARG A 701 -46.70 -34.66 -2.52
C ARG A 701 -48.21 -34.56 -2.12
N PRO A 702 -48.89 -33.41 -2.37
CA PRO A 702 -48.80 -32.04 -1.81
C PRO A 702 -50.22 -31.52 -1.38
N GLN A 703 -50.40 -30.28 -0.88
CA GLN A 703 -51.54 -29.37 -1.22
C GLN A 703 -51.74 -28.16 -0.27
N ARG A 704 -52.02 -27.01 -0.92
CA ARG A 704 -52.98 -25.91 -0.60
C ARG A 704 -52.91 -25.11 0.71
N ALA A 705 -52.54 -23.84 0.54
CA ALA A 705 -53.24 -22.60 0.91
C ALA A 705 -54.23 -22.58 2.09
N LYS A 706 -54.04 -21.62 3.02
CA LYS A 706 -55.04 -20.58 3.37
C LYS A 706 -54.46 -19.51 4.30
N ALA A 707 -54.93 -18.28 4.07
CA ALA A 707 -54.78 -17.09 4.90
C ALA A 707 -55.69 -17.10 6.14
N LEU A 708 -55.34 -16.28 7.13
CA LEU A 708 -56.16 -15.43 8.04
C LEU A 708 -55.22 -15.01 9.19
N ASP A 709 -54.98 -13.76 9.60
CA ASP A 709 -55.79 -12.57 9.92
C ASP A 709 -55.60 -12.26 11.43
N THR A 710 -56.00 -11.05 11.87
CA THR A 710 -55.74 -10.30 13.13
C THR A 710 -54.44 -9.48 13.06
N ASP A 711 -54.43 -8.17 12.82
CA ASP A 711 -55.27 -7.04 13.27
C ASP A 711 -55.31 -6.89 14.79
N GLU A 712 -54.65 -5.85 15.31
CA GLU A 712 -55.27 -4.74 16.06
C GLU A 712 -54.20 -3.77 16.62
N GLY A 713 -54.41 -2.46 16.43
CA GLY A 713 -54.06 -1.47 17.45
C GLY A 713 -53.01 -0.38 17.14
N GLY A 714 -53.31 0.54 16.21
CA GLY A 714 -53.11 1.98 16.48
C GLY A 714 -54.25 2.50 17.37
N PRO A 715 -54.37 3.79 17.76
CA PRO A 715 -53.87 5.01 17.10
C PRO A 715 -53.22 5.99 18.14
N ASP A 716 -52.87 7.26 17.95
CA ASP A 716 -53.47 8.42 17.25
C ASP A 716 -52.40 9.55 17.27
N GLU A 717 -52.11 10.22 16.15
CA GLU A 717 -52.63 11.56 15.75
C GLU A 717 -51.97 12.74 16.51
N SER A 718 -51.60 13.90 15.94
CA SER A 718 -52.20 14.70 14.86
C SER A 718 -51.28 15.89 14.47
N GLU A 719 -51.31 16.27 13.18
CA GLU A 719 -51.49 17.64 12.60
C GLU A 719 -50.54 18.80 13.01
N GLU A 720 -50.33 19.91 12.27
CA GLU A 720 -50.52 20.45 10.92
C GLU A 720 -49.68 21.77 10.88
N ALA A 721 -49.35 22.31 9.70
CA ALA A 721 -48.69 23.63 9.50
C ALA A 721 -49.74 24.79 9.51
N PRO A 722 -49.54 26.03 8.96
CA PRO A 722 -48.39 26.95 8.72
C PRO A 722 -48.70 28.42 9.19
N VAL A 723 -47.93 29.47 8.78
CA VAL A 723 -48.35 30.84 8.31
C VAL A 723 -47.28 31.95 8.48
N GLU A 724 -47.35 32.91 7.55
CA GLU A 724 -46.52 34.04 7.08
C GLU A 724 -46.38 35.31 7.95
N GLY A 725 -45.46 36.20 7.50
CA GLY A 725 -45.55 37.69 7.54
C GLY A 725 -44.70 38.38 8.61
N GLY A 726 -44.01 39.51 8.42
CA GLY A 726 -43.89 40.50 7.35
C GLY A 726 -43.42 41.86 7.94
N GLY A 727 -42.60 42.62 7.18
CA GLY A 727 -42.33 44.07 7.32
C GLY A 727 -41.37 44.56 8.44
N GLU A 728 -40.85 45.79 8.46
CA GLU A 728 -40.34 46.75 7.46
C GLU A 728 -39.82 47.99 8.28
N LEU A 729 -38.81 48.70 7.76
CA LEU A 729 -38.58 50.16 7.87
C LEU A 729 -37.93 50.84 9.12
N ARG A 730 -36.78 51.48 8.81
CA ARG A 730 -36.44 52.94 8.88
C ARG A 730 -35.62 53.53 10.03
N GLY A 731 -34.52 54.17 9.60
CA GLY A 731 -34.03 55.50 10.03
C GLY A 731 -32.92 55.47 11.09
N GLY A 732 -31.83 56.23 11.05
CA GLY A 732 -31.36 57.28 10.14
C GLY A 732 -30.28 58.14 10.86
N ARG A 733 -29.25 58.55 10.11
CA ARG A 733 -28.38 59.75 10.21
C ARG A 733 -27.59 60.12 11.49
N GLY A 734 -26.36 60.59 11.22
CA GLY A 734 -25.48 61.45 12.04
C GLY A 734 -24.08 60.84 12.17
N GLU A 735 -23.09 61.09 11.30
CA GLU A 735 -22.33 62.33 11.03
C GLU A 735 -21.59 62.89 12.26
N VAL A 736 -20.24 62.90 12.23
CA VAL A 736 -19.29 63.99 12.62
C VAL A 736 -17.92 63.48 13.16
N VAL A 737 -16.89 63.63 12.29
CA VAL A 737 -15.57 64.32 12.45
C VAL A 737 -14.43 63.81 13.37
N ALA A 738 -13.21 63.86 12.77
CA ALA A 738 -11.83 64.05 13.30
C ALA A 738 -11.14 62.86 13.99
N GLU A 739 -9.81 62.64 13.93
CA GLU A 739 -8.65 63.29 13.28
C GLU A 739 -7.47 62.28 13.39
N GLU A 740 -6.52 62.41 12.47
CA GLU A 740 -5.05 62.20 12.55
C GLU A 740 -4.42 61.27 13.61
N GLY A 741 -3.47 60.44 13.17
CA GLY A 741 -2.48 59.80 14.05
C GLY A 741 -1.53 58.85 13.32
N ASN A 742 -0.31 59.33 13.12
CA ASN A 742 0.82 58.75 12.40
C ASN A 742 1.54 57.64 13.21
N ASP A 743 2.50 56.99 12.55
CA ASP A 743 3.73 56.36 13.08
C ASP A 743 3.81 54.81 13.23
N GLU A 744 4.60 54.24 12.31
CA GLU A 744 5.82 53.42 12.52
C GLU A 744 5.82 52.28 13.56
N GLU A 745 5.89 51.02 13.11
CA GLU A 745 7.13 50.20 12.95
C GLU A 745 6.85 48.84 12.28
#